data_AF-A0A9P1IKV2-F1
#
_entry.id   AF-A0A9P1IKV2-F1
#
_cell.length_a   1.000
_cell.length_b   1.000
_cell.length_c   1.000
_cell.angle_alpha   90.00
_cell.angle_beta   90.00
_cell.angle_gamma   90.00
#
_symmetry.space_group_name_H-M   'P 1'
#
loop_
_entity.id
_entity.type
_entity.pdbx_description
1 polymer ?
#
loop_
_entity_poly.entity_id
_entity_poly.type
_entity_poly.pdbx_seq_one_letter_code
_entity_poly.pdbx_strand_id
1 'polypeptide(L)'
;MLEQCKNKIKTLQEKQQNANENLINVDKEDDPRIKELHEKIAKIEDGWTKRMNDSDQQHVITLATTKAEMHAALESKDSEIEQWRRKCGILEQQDSDANQRWSEKVDKLQEMNKALESEKNEMIQKLSEAKQQGVKAILEEEERKRNELETSLNEKENQLIEEMEKLKEENEQMNLELHKYKVQLEASTNFDEKQEDIELIRNELQRKLTESVATFELYQIEAEKSLQIVKDQLQQTRVESDLWREKYEEKSVGMDEISNFEFENSEDGAKIREELSRLAEEARSVLEIEKSKCEELLKEKEEMLREKTEILEKCEKMREELEDVKKLRDEIESKCEKMTENAEKLKEKLEEERKVFENEKLEVQNSIDEKNRNASQSEISLQSKISELELQLENLTKARDETEKSLIEEISVLTKKLDTNEKVESLIEIESSEIGELKEQIEKLNKIREENEIKIREFESKVESEETEKLLILKESESSNKSDENIEKLNATLQEKESEIERIREKLLEIEKSRNEEIDNLKSELSEIRLSRESENQQHNEDLEEKKKEIAQLRQEIDTKELEIQKMNSSENEDVQKLQERINELKIVVKTLKDELESKQSNESEKVEQLQTKVSNLESEIGELKENIRKKEESQSEEIQHIKDQDKEVIRKLQEINTNLLSEIQKVQEDLKKSQENENENKSSLESENTKLQGIIVEKDQEINELHQQVSETKQQFDDIQTKLSDSNTSQNSENEQLRREIELKDSEILKLSESLQNLSLSEKDEIGKLNEEIESLKKNIQNISEEKLSLEKEIQQKAEENTQLAIEIQKITETLSAKESEVQTLKSTGNEEHQKLQQKIAENIISMESERQKYHNAQSEIQKLKDEITKLEENILGEQNINEKMRIEFIAKEKIISELRNEISSTNSKLLNLESNGSQEISNLQSTIEKLKSNIEEIEGKEKRAQTDRDNEKQEDLRLRETFANELDNMRKSLEEKENAYTELKSKAEKKLQKIKGQFDQQNSEIRSELEDVRHKLELETMEKEEIQKKLEEDLESLRKSEELKDKLQLEVDNLEAEVKKLKIANENKNAKQDTDSRKVVRELQKEVKNLYVELNEKHAQFDEVNEELKKLKNEQTQVNGKSENVEEDDRRSEFSYKEEIASLKSKLDASLNEADELRIQMSRKRRCDEKTNCFKSEAEYLRNVLYRYMTNRESLGKESVTLARVIGTVARFDDQQMSQVITSEEARQATWAAAVSGTVSHALAR
;
A
#
# COMPACT_ATOMS: atom_id res chain seq x y z
N MET A 1 -57.75 -82.26 -10.36
CA MET A 1 -58.83 -81.30 -10.11
C MET A 1 -59.64 -80.95 -11.36
N LEU A 2 -59.04 -80.69 -12.53
CA LEU A 2 -59.78 -80.52 -13.79
C LEU A 2 -60.59 -81.76 -14.22
N GLU A 3 -60.07 -82.97 -14.01
CA GLU A 3 -60.79 -84.23 -14.27
C GLU A 3 -61.99 -84.43 -13.33
N GLN A 4 -61.87 -83.96 -12.08
CA GLN A 4 -62.96 -83.98 -11.11
C GLN A 4 -64.04 -82.96 -11.44
N CYS A 5 -63.68 -81.78 -11.96
CA CYS A 5 -64.66 -80.81 -12.47
C CYS A 5 -65.35 -81.32 -13.74
N LYS A 6 -64.64 -81.98 -14.66
CA LYS A 6 -65.25 -82.62 -15.84
C LYS A 6 -66.23 -83.72 -15.46
N ASN A 7 -65.86 -84.61 -14.53
CA ASN A 7 -66.77 -85.66 -14.06
C ASN A 7 -67.98 -85.07 -13.32
N LYS A 8 -67.80 -83.95 -12.60
CA LYS A 8 -68.89 -83.28 -11.88
C LYS A 8 -69.85 -82.56 -12.83
N ILE A 9 -69.32 -81.89 -13.86
CA ILE A 9 -70.12 -81.29 -14.95
C ILE A 9 -70.87 -82.38 -15.71
N LYS A 10 -70.22 -83.52 -16.01
CA LYS A 10 -70.88 -84.64 -16.69
C LYS A 10 -72.00 -85.25 -15.85
N THR A 11 -71.80 -85.44 -14.54
CA THR A 11 -72.87 -85.88 -13.63
C THR A 11 -73.98 -84.85 -13.43
N LEU A 12 -73.69 -83.54 -13.57
CA LEU A 12 -74.70 -82.49 -13.51
C LEU A 12 -75.50 -82.41 -14.82
N GLN A 13 -74.85 -82.63 -15.97
CA GLN A 13 -75.49 -82.72 -17.27
C GLN A 13 -76.36 -83.98 -17.38
N GLU A 14 -75.90 -85.14 -16.90
CA GLU A 14 -76.72 -86.37 -16.82
C GLU A 14 -77.91 -86.22 -15.85
N LYS A 15 -77.75 -85.46 -14.75
CA LYS A 15 -78.87 -85.12 -13.86
C LYS A 15 -79.84 -84.12 -14.49
N GLN A 16 -79.36 -83.20 -15.31
CA GLN A 16 -80.20 -82.24 -16.04
C GLN A 16 -80.96 -82.93 -17.19
N GLN A 17 -80.36 -83.90 -17.87
CA GLN A 17 -81.00 -84.70 -18.90
C GLN A 17 -82.08 -85.63 -18.32
N ASN A 18 -81.81 -86.28 -17.18
CA ASN A 18 -82.81 -87.09 -16.45
C ASN A 18 -83.93 -86.25 -15.78
N ALA A 19 -83.68 -84.98 -15.48
CA ALA A 19 -84.71 -84.05 -15.00
C ALA A 19 -85.61 -83.54 -16.13
N ASN A 20 -85.05 -83.30 -17.33
CA ASN A 20 -85.82 -82.85 -18.49
C ASN A 20 -86.69 -83.95 -19.13
N GLU A 21 -86.31 -85.23 -19.03
CA GLU A 21 -87.17 -86.33 -19.50
C GLU A 21 -88.36 -86.63 -18.57
N ASN A 22 -88.34 -86.14 -17.33
CA ASN A 22 -89.44 -86.28 -16.35
C ASN A 22 -90.31 -85.02 -16.17
N LEU A 23 -90.09 -83.96 -16.96
CA LEU A 23 -90.85 -82.70 -16.92
C LEU A 23 -91.78 -82.50 -18.13
N ILE A 24 -91.97 -83.54 -18.95
CA ILE A 24 -93.07 -83.58 -19.94
C ILE A 24 -94.28 -84.23 -19.26
N ASN A 25 -95.30 -83.40 -19.01
CA ASN A 25 -96.56 -83.61 -18.26
C ASN A 25 -96.49 -83.28 -16.77
N VAL A 26 -96.76 -82.02 -16.41
CA VAL A 26 -97.97 -81.62 -15.66
C VAL A 26 -98.16 -80.10 -15.82
N ASP A 27 -99.05 -79.69 -16.73
CA ASP A 27 -99.70 -78.37 -16.71
C ASP A 27 -100.62 -78.29 -15.48
N LYS A 28 -100.15 -77.73 -14.36
CA LYS A 28 -101.01 -77.18 -13.28
C LYS A 28 -100.32 -76.02 -12.54
N GLU A 29 -100.61 -74.79 -12.95
CA GLU A 29 -100.16 -73.53 -12.34
C GLU A 29 -100.75 -73.21 -10.93
N ASP A 30 -101.37 -74.19 -10.26
CA ASP A 30 -102.10 -73.98 -8.99
C ASP A 30 -101.70 -74.96 -7.87
N ASP A 31 -100.41 -75.31 -7.76
CA ASP A 31 -99.90 -75.94 -6.53
C ASP A 31 -99.46 -74.86 -5.51
N PRO A 32 -100.14 -74.72 -4.35
CA PRO A 32 -99.84 -73.68 -3.35
C PRO A 32 -98.40 -73.75 -2.83
N ARG A 33 -97.74 -74.92 -2.91
CA ARG A 33 -96.36 -75.09 -2.46
C ARG A 33 -95.33 -74.47 -3.41
N ILE A 34 -95.66 -74.42 -4.71
CA ILE A 34 -94.85 -73.76 -5.73
C ILE A 34 -95.00 -72.24 -5.63
N LYS A 35 -96.20 -71.73 -5.36
CA LYS A 35 -96.42 -70.29 -5.10
C LYS A 35 -95.65 -69.81 -3.86
N GLU A 36 -95.66 -70.59 -2.77
CA GLU A 36 -94.90 -70.26 -1.55
C GLU A 36 -93.38 -70.23 -1.78
N LEU A 37 -92.85 -71.12 -2.61
CA LEU A 37 -91.42 -71.13 -2.96
C LEU A 37 -91.05 -69.96 -3.86
N HIS A 38 -91.86 -69.60 -4.86
CA HIS A 38 -91.65 -68.40 -5.67
C HIS A 38 -91.71 -67.13 -4.82
N GLU A 39 -92.64 -67.05 -3.86
CA GLU A 39 -92.77 -65.90 -2.97
C GLU A 39 -91.58 -65.76 -2.00
N LYS A 40 -91.01 -66.89 -1.57
CA LYS A 40 -89.76 -66.92 -0.77
C LYS A 40 -88.53 -66.52 -1.61
N ILE A 41 -88.44 -66.99 -2.86
CA ILE A 41 -87.37 -66.61 -3.79
C ILE A 41 -87.45 -65.11 -4.09
N ALA A 42 -88.63 -64.60 -4.43
CA ALA A 42 -88.84 -63.16 -4.69
C ALA A 42 -88.45 -62.30 -3.48
N LYS A 43 -88.80 -62.69 -2.24
CA LYS A 43 -88.38 -61.96 -1.03
C LYS A 43 -86.86 -61.96 -0.82
N ILE A 44 -86.19 -63.05 -1.19
CA ILE A 44 -84.73 -63.12 -1.13
C ILE A 44 -84.13 -62.23 -2.22
N GLU A 45 -84.61 -62.31 -3.46
CA GLU A 45 -84.16 -61.47 -4.58
C GLU A 45 -84.36 -59.97 -4.29
N ASP A 46 -85.50 -59.57 -3.73
CA ASP A 46 -85.74 -58.20 -3.26
C ASP A 46 -84.77 -57.80 -2.15
N GLY A 47 -84.48 -58.70 -1.21
CA GLY A 47 -83.51 -58.47 -0.13
C GLY A 47 -82.06 -58.36 -0.59
N TRP A 48 -81.69 -59.03 -1.69
CA TRP A 48 -80.38 -58.88 -2.32
C TRP A 48 -80.30 -57.61 -3.17
N THR A 49 -81.36 -57.31 -3.94
CA THR A 49 -81.44 -56.09 -4.75
C THR A 49 -81.40 -54.84 -3.87
N LYS A 50 -82.12 -54.85 -2.74
CA LYS A 50 -82.08 -53.75 -1.77
C LYS A 50 -80.69 -53.58 -1.16
N ARG A 51 -80.04 -54.66 -0.73
CA ARG A 51 -78.66 -54.59 -0.19
C ARG A 51 -77.64 -54.12 -1.23
N MET A 52 -77.81 -54.51 -2.48
CA MET A 52 -76.93 -54.07 -3.57
C MET A 52 -77.15 -52.57 -3.86
N ASN A 53 -78.40 -52.12 -3.94
CA ASN A 53 -78.71 -50.70 -4.09
C ASN A 53 -78.23 -49.86 -2.89
N ASP A 54 -78.40 -50.35 -1.66
CA ASP A 54 -77.90 -49.67 -0.45
C ASP A 54 -76.35 -49.59 -0.46
N SER A 55 -75.67 -50.66 -0.92
CA SER A 55 -74.21 -50.69 -1.09
C SER A 55 -73.74 -49.72 -2.18
N ASP A 56 -74.43 -49.67 -3.32
CA ASP A 56 -74.11 -48.75 -4.42
C ASP A 56 -74.34 -47.29 -4.01
N GLN A 57 -75.43 -47.01 -3.27
CA GLN A 57 -75.68 -45.69 -2.70
C GLN A 57 -74.58 -45.29 -1.70
N GLN A 58 -74.14 -46.20 -0.82
CA GLN A 58 -73.01 -45.93 0.08
C GLN A 58 -71.71 -45.67 -0.68
N HIS A 59 -71.43 -46.42 -1.76
CA HIS A 59 -70.27 -46.17 -2.60
C HIS A 59 -70.34 -44.80 -3.30
N VAL A 60 -71.49 -44.41 -3.84
CA VAL A 60 -71.70 -43.10 -4.46
C VAL A 60 -71.53 -41.97 -3.44
N ILE A 61 -72.07 -42.12 -2.22
CA ILE A 61 -71.89 -41.14 -1.14
C ILE A 61 -70.42 -41.04 -0.76
N THR A 62 -69.71 -42.16 -0.58
CA THR A 62 -68.28 -42.17 -0.23
C THR A 62 -67.43 -41.49 -1.33
N LEU A 63 -67.73 -41.76 -2.60
CA LEU A 63 -67.09 -41.08 -3.74
C LEU A 63 -67.38 -39.58 -3.75
N ALA A 64 -68.61 -39.16 -3.47
CA ALA A 64 -68.97 -37.75 -3.39
C ALA A 64 -68.27 -37.04 -2.22
N THR A 65 -68.22 -37.68 -1.04
CA THR A 65 -67.53 -37.15 0.15
C THR A 65 -66.03 -37.03 -0.08
N THR A 66 -65.37 -38.07 -0.58
CA THR A 66 -63.94 -38.02 -0.90
C THR A 66 -63.63 -36.96 -1.96
N LYS A 67 -64.49 -36.81 -2.97
CA LYS A 67 -64.34 -35.74 -3.97
C LYS A 67 -64.48 -34.35 -3.35
N ALA A 68 -65.45 -34.15 -2.45
CA ALA A 68 -65.62 -32.88 -1.74
C ALA A 68 -64.42 -32.55 -0.83
N GLU A 69 -63.89 -33.55 -0.11
CA GLU A 69 -62.69 -33.41 0.72
C GLU A 69 -61.45 -33.06 -0.11
N MET A 70 -61.28 -33.69 -1.28
CA MET A 70 -60.20 -33.36 -2.21
C MET A 70 -60.31 -31.93 -2.76
N HIS A 71 -61.53 -31.48 -3.09
CA HIS A 71 -61.74 -30.08 -3.52
C HIS A 71 -61.43 -29.08 -2.41
N ALA A 72 -61.86 -29.35 -1.16
CA ALA A 72 -61.54 -28.51 -0.01
C ALA A 72 -60.03 -28.47 0.28
N ALA A 73 -59.33 -29.60 0.13
CA ALA A 73 -57.88 -29.66 0.29
C ALA A 73 -57.14 -28.87 -0.81
N LEU A 74 -57.63 -28.93 -2.06
CA LEU A 74 -57.08 -28.13 -3.16
C LEU A 74 -57.31 -26.63 -2.93
N GLU A 75 -58.50 -26.22 -2.51
CA GLU A 75 -58.81 -24.81 -2.21
C GLU A 75 -57.97 -24.26 -1.05
N SER A 76 -57.71 -25.09 -0.03
CA SER A 76 -56.76 -24.75 1.04
C SER A 76 -55.34 -24.57 0.52
N LYS A 77 -54.88 -25.43 -0.40
CA LYS A 77 -53.54 -25.33 -1.00
C LYS A 77 -53.41 -24.13 -1.93
N ASP A 78 -54.44 -23.82 -2.71
CA ASP A 78 -54.48 -22.62 -3.54
C ASP A 78 -54.43 -21.36 -2.68
N SER A 79 -55.14 -21.34 -1.55
CA SER A 79 -55.07 -20.25 -0.57
C SER A 79 -53.68 -20.08 0.04
N GLU A 80 -52.99 -21.17 0.39
CA GLU A 80 -51.60 -21.12 0.84
C GLU A 80 -50.66 -20.59 -0.25
N ILE A 81 -50.82 -21.03 -1.50
CA ILE A 81 -50.03 -20.55 -2.64
C ILE A 81 -50.25 -19.04 -2.85
N GLU A 82 -51.47 -18.55 -2.76
CA GLU A 82 -51.76 -17.11 -2.84
C GLU A 82 -51.09 -16.32 -1.71
N GLN A 83 -51.09 -16.85 -0.47
CA GLN A 83 -50.40 -16.20 0.65
C GLN A 83 -48.88 -16.14 0.41
N TRP A 84 -48.28 -17.21 -0.11
CA TRP A 84 -46.86 -17.22 -0.49
C TRP A 84 -46.56 -16.22 -1.61
N ARG A 85 -47.41 -16.14 -2.65
CA ARG A 85 -47.27 -15.14 -3.71
C ARG A 85 -47.33 -13.71 -3.19
N ARG A 86 -48.27 -13.41 -2.27
CA ARG A 86 -48.34 -12.08 -1.62
C ARG A 86 -47.09 -11.80 -0.78
N LYS A 87 -46.57 -12.80 -0.06
CA LYS A 87 -45.35 -12.65 0.74
C LYS A 87 -44.12 -12.40 -0.13
N CYS A 88 -43.96 -13.11 -1.24
CA CYS A 88 -42.89 -12.86 -2.20
C CYS A 88 -42.99 -11.45 -2.78
N GLY A 89 -44.19 -10.99 -3.18
CA GLY A 89 -44.37 -9.63 -3.67
C GLY A 89 -44.01 -8.54 -2.64
N ILE A 90 -44.30 -8.77 -1.35
CA ILE A 90 -43.88 -7.85 -0.27
C ILE A 90 -42.36 -7.85 -0.11
N LEU A 91 -41.70 -9.01 -0.18
CA LEU A 91 -40.24 -9.10 -0.08
C LEU A 91 -39.55 -8.44 -1.27
N GLU A 92 -40.04 -8.66 -2.50
CA GLU A 92 -39.55 -7.98 -3.70
C GLU A 92 -39.68 -6.45 -3.58
N GLN A 93 -40.80 -5.97 -3.04
CA GLN A 93 -40.99 -4.54 -2.79
C GLN A 93 -40.02 -4.01 -1.72
N GLN A 94 -39.77 -4.78 -0.66
CA GLN A 94 -38.80 -4.42 0.38
C GLN A 94 -37.37 -4.38 -0.15
N ASP A 95 -36.98 -5.34 -1.00
CA ASP A 95 -35.67 -5.35 -1.65
C ASP A 95 -35.51 -4.19 -2.64
N SER A 96 -36.57 -3.86 -3.40
CA SER A 96 -36.60 -2.67 -4.26
C SER A 96 -36.42 -1.39 -3.44
N ASP A 97 -37.15 -1.23 -2.33
CA ASP A 97 -37.03 -0.06 -1.44
C ASP A 97 -35.65 0.01 -0.77
N ALA A 98 -35.08 -1.14 -0.38
CA ALA A 98 -33.75 -1.22 0.21
C ALA A 98 -32.65 -0.85 -0.80
N ASN A 99 -32.76 -1.34 -2.04
CA ASN A 99 -31.86 -0.99 -3.15
C ASN A 99 -31.96 0.50 -3.50
N GLN A 100 -33.16 1.07 -3.52
CA GLN A 100 -33.34 2.50 -3.74
C GLN A 100 -32.64 3.32 -2.64
N ARG A 101 -32.81 2.96 -1.37
CA ARG A 101 -32.12 3.63 -0.24
C ARG A 101 -30.60 3.49 -0.31
N TRP A 102 -30.10 2.34 -0.75
CA TRP A 102 -28.68 2.12 -0.98
C TRP A 102 -28.15 2.98 -2.12
N SER A 103 -28.88 3.06 -3.24
CA SER A 103 -28.54 3.94 -4.37
C SER A 103 -28.47 5.39 -3.91
N GLU A 104 -29.49 5.91 -3.21
CA GLU A 104 -29.49 7.28 -2.69
C GLU A 104 -28.34 7.55 -1.72
N LYS A 105 -27.90 6.55 -0.94
CA LYS A 105 -26.74 6.67 -0.05
C LYS A 105 -25.43 6.69 -0.82
N VAL A 106 -25.30 5.86 -1.86
CA VAL A 106 -24.13 5.85 -2.76
C VAL A 106 -24.03 7.18 -3.49
N ASP A 107 -25.14 7.72 -4.01
CA ASP A 107 -25.18 9.01 -4.70
C ASP A 107 -24.73 10.16 -3.77
N LYS A 108 -25.24 10.19 -2.53
CA LYS A 108 -24.80 11.17 -1.52
C LYS A 108 -23.32 11.05 -1.17
N LEU A 109 -22.79 9.82 -1.07
CA LEU A 109 -21.37 9.60 -0.83
C LEU A 109 -20.52 10.04 -2.03
N GLN A 110 -20.98 9.81 -3.27
CA GLN A 110 -20.32 10.29 -4.47
C GLN A 110 -20.32 11.82 -4.57
N GLU A 111 -21.42 12.48 -4.22
CA GLU A 111 -21.49 13.95 -4.13
C GLU A 111 -20.54 14.50 -3.07
N MET A 112 -20.49 13.88 -1.89
CA MET A 112 -19.56 14.27 -0.84
C MET A 112 -18.10 14.06 -1.24
N ASN A 113 -17.78 12.96 -1.94
CA ASN A 113 -16.42 12.72 -2.45
C ASN A 113 -16.02 13.74 -3.50
N LYS A 114 -16.94 14.09 -4.43
CA LYS A 114 -16.70 15.16 -5.41
C LYS A 114 -16.48 16.51 -4.75
N ALA A 115 -17.23 16.82 -3.68
CA ALA A 115 -17.02 18.04 -2.90
C ALA A 115 -15.64 18.05 -2.22
N LEU A 116 -15.24 16.96 -1.58
CA LEU A 116 -13.92 16.83 -0.95
C LEU A 116 -12.78 16.89 -1.97
N GLU A 117 -12.94 16.29 -3.16
CA GLU A 117 -11.96 16.42 -4.24
C GLU A 117 -11.87 17.86 -4.75
N SER A 118 -13.00 18.58 -4.83
CA SER A 118 -13.00 19.99 -5.21
C SER A 118 -12.30 20.87 -4.16
N GLU A 119 -12.53 20.63 -2.86
CA GLU A 119 -11.86 21.33 -1.76
C GLU A 119 -10.36 21.03 -1.72
N LYS A 120 -9.98 19.76 -1.94
CA LYS A 120 -8.57 19.37 -2.07
C LYS A 120 -7.90 20.10 -3.23
N ASN A 121 -8.55 20.18 -4.38
CA ASN A 121 -8.02 20.89 -5.55
C ASN A 121 -7.90 22.40 -5.28
N GLU A 122 -8.89 23.02 -4.63
CA GLU A 122 -8.82 24.42 -4.22
C GLU A 122 -7.68 24.66 -3.22
N MET A 123 -7.47 23.75 -2.27
CA MET A 123 -6.36 23.82 -1.32
C MET A 123 -5.00 23.68 -2.02
N ILE A 124 -4.87 22.74 -2.97
CA ILE A 124 -3.66 22.60 -3.79
C ILE A 124 -3.39 23.89 -4.57
N GLN A 125 -4.42 24.50 -5.14
CA GLN A 125 -4.29 25.77 -5.85
C GLN A 125 -3.85 26.90 -4.91
N LYS A 126 -4.48 27.05 -3.74
CA LYS A 126 -4.09 28.05 -2.72
C LYS A 126 -2.67 27.83 -2.21
N LEU A 127 -2.25 26.58 -1.99
CA LEU A 127 -0.87 26.24 -1.61
C LEU A 127 0.12 26.57 -2.73
N SER A 128 -0.25 26.30 -3.99
CA SER A 128 0.56 26.66 -5.15
C SER A 128 0.70 28.19 -5.29
N GLU A 129 -0.40 28.94 -5.12
CA GLU A 129 -0.41 30.41 -5.16
C GLU A 129 0.40 31.00 -4.00
N ALA A 130 0.25 30.47 -2.78
CA ALA A 130 1.04 30.87 -1.62
C ALA A 130 2.54 30.58 -1.83
N LYS A 131 2.87 29.42 -2.41
CA LYS A 131 4.26 29.09 -2.77
C LYS A 131 4.81 30.05 -3.83
N GLN A 132 4.03 30.39 -4.85
CA GLN A 132 4.43 31.38 -5.86
C GLN A 132 4.64 32.77 -5.27
N GLN A 133 3.75 33.21 -4.37
CA GLN A 133 3.90 34.49 -3.67
C GLN A 133 5.13 34.49 -2.75
N GLY A 134 5.41 33.39 -2.05
CA GLY A 134 6.62 33.24 -1.23
C GLY A 134 7.90 33.30 -2.07
N VAL A 135 7.94 32.59 -3.20
CA VAL A 135 9.07 32.67 -4.14
C VAL A 135 9.23 34.09 -4.68
N LYS A 136 8.12 34.76 -5.04
CA LYS A 136 8.15 36.13 -5.54
C LYS A 136 8.68 37.11 -4.50
N ALA A 137 8.24 37.01 -3.25
CA ALA A 137 8.73 37.86 -2.16
C ALA A 137 10.23 37.64 -1.90
N ILE A 138 10.71 36.39 -1.95
CA ILE A 138 12.14 36.09 -1.83
C ILE A 138 12.93 36.69 -2.99
N LEU A 139 12.43 36.59 -4.23
CA LEU A 139 13.08 37.19 -5.39
C LEU A 139 13.12 38.72 -5.30
N GLU A 140 12.01 39.36 -4.93
CA GLU A 140 11.95 40.81 -4.72
C GLU A 140 12.91 41.25 -3.60
N GLU A 141 13.05 40.48 -2.52
CA GLU A 141 13.99 40.78 -1.44
C GLU A 141 15.46 40.51 -1.82
N GLU A 142 15.75 39.45 -2.58
CA GLU A 142 17.08 39.21 -3.16
C GLU A 142 17.47 40.32 -4.14
N GLU A 143 16.54 40.76 -5.00
CA GLU A 143 16.76 41.85 -5.95
C GLU A 143 16.99 43.17 -5.21
N ARG A 144 16.22 43.45 -4.15
CA ARG A 144 16.45 44.60 -3.27
C ARG A 144 17.84 44.55 -2.62
N LYS A 145 18.25 43.39 -2.10
CA LYS A 145 19.59 43.20 -1.49
C LYS A 145 20.71 43.31 -2.52
N ARG A 146 20.49 42.84 -3.76
CA ARG A 146 21.44 43.06 -4.87
C ARG A 146 21.59 44.55 -5.17
N ASN A 147 20.48 45.27 -5.28
CA ASN A 147 20.51 46.71 -5.54
C ASN A 147 21.20 47.48 -4.39
N GLU A 148 20.95 47.12 -3.13
CA GLU A 148 21.63 47.70 -1.97
C GLU A 148 23.14 47.42 -1.98
N LEU A 149 23.54 46.18 -2.29
CA LEU A 149 24.95 45.82 -2.45
C LEU A 149 25.61 46.55 -3.61
N GLU A 150 24.92 46.68 -4.74
CA GLU A 150 25.41 47.41 -5.91
C GLU A 150 25.59 48.90 -5.59
N THR A 151 24.65 49.52 -4.87
CA THR A 151 24.82 50.89 -4.38
C THR A 151 25.99 51.02 -3.41
N SER A 152 26.17 50.08 -2.48
CA SER A 152 27.28 50.10 -1.52
C SER A 152 28.64 49.87 -2.20
N LEU A 153 28.70 49.01 -3.21
CA LEU A 153 29.89 48.80 -4.03
C LEU A 153 30.23 50.05 -4.82
N ASN A 154 29.24 50.67 -5.48
CA ASN A 154 29.44 51.92 -6.20
C ASN A 154 29.89 53.06 -5.27
N GLU A 155 29.36 53.14 -4.05
CA GLU A 155 29.82 54.10 -3.04
C GLU A 155 31.26 53.84 -2.61
N LYS A 156 31.65 52.58 -2.37
CA LYS A 156 33.04 52.21 -2.06
C LYS A 156 33.98 52.43 -3.22
N GLU A 157 33.54 52.16 -4.45
CA GLU A 157 34.31 52.43 -5.67
C GLU A 157 34.53 53.93 -5.83
N ASN A 158 33.52 54.76 -5.61
CA ASN A 158 33.67 56.22 -5.62
C ASN A 158 34.59 56.71 -4.50
N GLN A 159 34.52 56.14 -3.29
CA GLN A 159 35.45 56.46 -2.20
C GLN A 159 36.89 56.08 -2.55
N LEU A 160 37.11 54.89 -3.14
CA LEU A 160 38.42 54.46 -3.62
C LEU A 160 38.94 55.35 -4.75
N ILE A 161 38.07 55.80 -5.66
CA ILE A 161 38.42 56.76 -6.71
C ILE A 161 38.85 58.09 -6.08
N GLU A 162 38.10 58.62 -5.10
CA GLU A 162 38.49 59.85 -4.39
C GLU A 162 39.81 59.68 -3.61
N GLU A 163 40.04 58.52 -2.96
CA GLU A 163 41.29 58.22 -2.28
C GLU A 163 42.46 58.07 -3.26
N MET A 164 42.23 57.42 -4.42
CA MET A 164 43.22 57.33 -5.48
C MET A 164 43.53 58.70 -6.08
N GLU A 165 42.55 59.60 -6.23
CA GLU A 165 42.79 60.98 -6.66
C GLU A 165 43.60 61.75 -5.63
N LYS A 166 43.30 61.63 -4.33
CA LYS A 166 44.11 62.25 -3.26
C LYS A 166 45.54 61.72 -3.24
N LEU A 167 45.73 60.40 -3.31
CA LEU A 167 47.05 59.79 -3.39
C LEU A 167 47.79 60.21 -4.65
N LYS A 168 47.08 60.41 -5.76
CA LYS A 168 47.66 60.92 -7.00
C LYS A 168 48.10 62.38 -6.85
N GLU A 169 47.30 63.23 -6.22
CA GLU A 169 47.67 64.61 -5.90
C GLU A 169 48.88 64.67 -4.94
N GLU A 170 48.91 63.84 -3.90
CA GLU A 170 50.04 63.70 -2.97
C GLU A 170 51.29 63.19 -3.69
N ASN A 171 51.16 62.20 -4.58
CA ASN A 171 52.27 61.68 -5.37
C ASN A 171 52.74 62.71 -6.41
N GLU A 172 51.85 63.54 -6.96
CA GLU A 172 52.21 64.64 -7.87
C GLU A 172 52.93 65.77 -7.12
N GLN A 173 52.51 66.08 -5.88
CA GLN A 173 53.25 66.97 -4.96
C GLN A 173 54.63 66.41 -4.61
N MET A 174 54.69 65.14 -4.21
CA MET A 174 55.94 64.47 -3.89
C MET A 174 56.85 64.43 -5.12
N ASN A 175 56.33 64.16 -6.32
CA ASN A 175 57.11 64.21 -7.55
C ASN A 175 57.59 65.62 -7.90
N LEU A 176 56.81 66.68 -7.60
CA LEU A 176 57.26 68.07 -7.74
C LEU A 176 58.39 68.40 -6.75
N GLU A 177 58.33 67.87 -5.52
CA GLU A 177 59.43 67.99 -4.55
C GLU A 177 60.65 67.17 -4.95
N LEU A 178 60.47 65.94 -5.39
CA LEU A 178 61.52 65.06 -5.92
C LEU A 178 62.15 65.67 -7.16
N HIS A 179 61.37 66.33 -8.02
CA HIS A 179 61.88 67.06 -9.17
C HIS A 179 62.66 68.31 -8.74
N LYS A 180 62.24 69.03 -7.70
CA LYS A 180 63.05 70.10 -7.08
C LYS A 180 64.38 69.57 -6.56
N TYR A 181 64.37 68.44 -5.83
CA TYR A 181 65.60 67.80 -5.33
C TYR A 181 66.47 67.26 -6.47
N LYS A 182 65.86 66.68 -7.50
CA LYS A 182 66.54 66.14 -8.67
C LYS A 182 67.17 67.25 -9.50
N VAL A 183 66.50 68.38 -9.71
CA VAL A 183 67.08 69.57 -10.37
C VAL A 183 68.23 70.15 -9.52
N GLN A 184 68.15 70.10 -8.19
CA GLN A 184 69.25 70.48 -7.30
C GLN A 184 70.44 69.48 -7.35
N LEU A 185 70.17 68.18 -7.53
CA LEU A 185 71.17 67.12 -7.69
C LEU A 185 71.80 67.09 -9.09
N GLU A 186 71.02 67.30 -10.14
CA GLU A 186 71.48 67.39 -11.53
C GLU A 186 72.27 68.67 -11.80
N ALA A 187 72.03 69.73 -11.04
CA ALA A 187 72.93 70.89 -11.00
C ALA A 187 74.31 70.59 -10.38
N SER A 188 74.52 69.39 -9.82
CA SER A 188 75.70 69.06 -9.01
C SER A 188 76.65 68.01 -9.60
N THR A 189 76.31 67.16 -10.57
CA THR A 189 77.27 66.14 -11.06
C THR A 189 77.03 65.64 -12.50
N ASN A 190 77.97 65.94 -13.40
CA ASN A 190 78.25 65.21 -14.65
C ASN A 190 78.95 63.88 -14.32
N PHE A 191 78.52 62.74 -14.89
CA PHE A 191 79.35 61.79 -15.67
C PHE A 191 78.58 60.50 -16.02
N ASP A 192 78.67 60.13 -17.29
CA ASP A 192 78.25 58.87 -17.91
C ASP A 192 79.30 57.77 -17.64
N GLU A 193 78.92 56.66 -17.01
CA GLU A 193 79.58 55.32 -17.06
C GLU A 193 78.86 54.38 -16.07
N LYS A 194 77.71 53.79 -16.43
CA LYS A 194 76.92 52.94 -15.50
C LYS A 194 76.38 51.67 -16.14
N GLN A 195 77.28 50.72 -16.37
CA GLN A 195 76.86 49.32 -16.44
C GLN A 195 77.80 48.37 -15.67
N GLU A 196 79.06 48.75 -15.44
CA GLU A 196 80.00 48.02 -14.57
C GLU A 196 79.86 48.45 -13.08
N ASP A 197 79.48 49.70 -12.82
CA ASP A 197 79.24 50.22 -11.47
C ASP A 197 78.01 49.64 -10.78
N ILE A 198 77.00 49.15 -11.50
CA ILE A 198 75.79 48.59 -10.85
C ILE A 198 76.12 47.24 -10.19
N GLU A 199 77.06 46.48 -10.76
CA GLU A 199 77.48 45.19 -10.21
C GLU A 199 78.50 45.38 -9.07
N LEU A 200 79.37 46.40 -9.18
CA LEU A 200 80.21 46.87 -8.08
C LEU A 200 79.37 47.44 -6.92
N ILE A 201 78.32 48.22 -7.19
CA ILE A 201 77.40 48.75 -6.18
C ILE A 201 76.57 47.63 -5.55
N ARG A 202 76.17 46.59 -6.30
CA ARG A 202 75.46 45.44 -5.71
C ARG A 202 76.36 44.67 -4.74
N ASN A 203 77.61 44.40 -5.13
CA ASN A 203 78.57 43.75 -4.24
C ASN A 203 78.99 44.66 -3.07
N GLU A 204 79.09 45.97 -3.28
CA GLU A 204 79.37 46.96 -2.24
C GLU A 204 78.19 47.15 -1.30
N LEU A 205 76.94 47.05 -1.77
CA LEU A 205 75.73 47.08 -0.94
C LEU A 205 75.60 45.78 -0.14
N GLN A 206 75.96 44.64 -0.73
CA GLN A 206 75.94 43.37 -0.01
C GLN A 206 77.06 43.31 1.04
N ARG A 207 78.24 43.87 0.74
CA ARG A 207 79.33 44.10 1.69
C ARG A 207 78.94 45.11 2.77
N LYS A 208 78.28 46.22 2.41
CA LYS A 208 77.78 47.21 3.37
C LYS A 208 76.63 46.68 4.21
N LEU A 209 75.81 45.77 3.70
CA LEU A 209 74.77 45.11 4.49
C LEU A 209 75.41 44.15 5.50
N THR A 210 76.44 43.39 5.10
CA THR A 210 77.19 42.54 6.04
C THR A 210 78.02 43.36 7.03
N GLU A 211 78.62 44.48 6.61
CA GLU A 211 79.29 45.43 7.50
C GLU A 211 78.31 46.21 8.38
N SER A 212 77.09 46.48 7.93
CA SER A 212 76.02 47.10 8.73
C SER A 212 75.47 46.13 9.76
N VAL A 213 75.33 44.85 9.40
CA VAL A 213 74.94 43.79 10.36
C VAL A 213 76.08 43.55 11.36
N ALA A 214 77.34 43.50 10.89
CA ALA A 214 78.49 43.37 11.78
C ALA A 214 78.71 44.61 12.66
N THR A 215 78.47 45.82 12.16
CA THR A 215 78.50 47.04 12.98
C THR A 215 77.32 47.10 13.92
N PHE A 216 76.15 46.58 13.55
CA PHE A 216 75.01 46.47 14.47
C PHE A 216 75.26 45.45 15.59
N GLU A 217 75.86 44.29 15.28
CA GLU A 217 76.33 43.32 16.27
C GLU A 217 77.43 43.92 17.15
N LEU A 218 78.37 44.67 16.58
CA LEU A 218 79.36 45.42 17.35
C LEU A 218 78.71 46.50 18.20
N TYR A 219 77.71 47.22 17.71
CA TYR A 219 76.95 48.22 18.48
C TYR A 219 76.14 47.56 19.59
N GLN A 220 75.59 46.37 19.37
CA GLN A 220 74.90 45.59 20.39
C GLN A 220 75.88 45.12 21.47
N ILE A 221 77.06 44.61 21.07
CA ILE A 221 78.14 44.23 21.98
C ILE A 221 78.72 45.45 22.71
N GLU A 222 78.86 46.60 22.04
CA GLU A 222 79.34 47.86 22.61
C GLU A 222 78.29 48.46 23.55
N ALA A 223 77.00 48.33 23.24
CA ALA A 223 75.89 48.73 24.11
C ALA A 223 75.80 47.81 25.33
N GLU A 224 75.99 46.50 25.17
CA GLU A 224 76.06 45.55 26.28
C GLU A 224 77.30 45.79 27.15
N LYS A 225 78.46 46.06 26.55
CA LYS A 225 79.67 46.48 27.27
C LYS A 225 79.47 47.82 27.96
N SER A 226 78.84 48.80 27.32
CA SER A 226 78.54 50.11 27.91
C SER A 226 77.54 49.96 29.04
N LEU A 227 76.53 49.10 28.90
CA LEU A 227 75.57 48.77 29.96
C LEU A 227 76.29 48.06 31.13
N GLN A 228 77.25 47.18 30.84
CA GLN A 228 78.05 46.51 31.85
C GLN A 228 79.02 47.49 32.53
N ILE A 229 79.67 48.38 31.80
CA ILE A 229 80.50 49.47 32.34
C ILE A 229 79.64 50.42 33.18
N VAL A 230 78.43 50.77 32.74
CA VAL A 230 77.50 51.59 33.52
C VAL A 230 77.04 50.84 34.77
N LYS A 231 76.78 49.53 34.70
CA LYS A 231 76.47 48.71 35.89
C LYS A 231 77.65 48.65 36.86
N ASP A 232 78.86 48.43 36.35
CA ASP A 232 80.09 48.37 37.15
C ASP A 232 80.41 49.75 37.75
N GLN A 233 80.18 50.84 37.00
CA GLN A 233 80.29 52.22 37.46
C GLN A 233 79.21 52.57 38.49
N LEU A 234 77.97 52.10 38.34
CA LEU A 234 76.90 52.23 39.33
C LEU A 234 77.23 51.47 40.61
N GLN A 235 77.79 50.27 40.46
CA GLN A 235 78.23 49.46 41.58
C GLN A 235 79.43 50.10 42.29
N GLN A 236 80.35 50.70 41.52
CA GLN A 236 81.48 51.47 42.05
C GLN A 236 81.04 52.80 42.69
N THR A 237 80.09 53.54 42.12
CA THR A 237 79.52 54.75 42.76
C THR A 237 78.66 54.42 43.97
N ARG A 238 78.06 53.23 44.01
CA ARG A 238 77.39 52.73 45.22
C ARG A 238 78.39 52.42 46.32
N VAL A 239 79.49 51.71 45.99
CA VAL A 239 80.59 51.45 46.93
C VAL A 239 81.28 52.76 47.37
N GLU A 240 81.50 53.71 46.46
CA GLU A 240 82.05 55.03 46.78
C GLU A 240 81.07 55.87 47.60
N SER A 241 79.76 55.84 47.32
CA SER A 241 78.74 56.48 48.16
C SER A 241 78.71 55.87 49.56
N ASP A 242 78.86 54.55 49.68
CA ASP A 242 78.91 53.87 50.97
C ASP A 242 80.21 54.24 51.73
N LEU A 243 81.34 54.36 51.04
CA LEU A 243 82.62 54.86 51.58
C LEU A 243 82.57 56.35 51.96
N TRP A 244 81.86 57.18 51.20
CA TRP A 244 81.64 58.59 51.50
C TRP A 244 80.70 58.75 52.68
N ARG A 245 79.67 57.90 52.80
CA ARG A 245 78.77 57.85 53.96
C ARG A 245 79.54 57.43 55.21
N GLU A 246 80.38 56.41 55.14
CA GLU A 246 81.27 55.96 56.22
C GLU A 246 82.27 57.06 56.62
N LYS A 247 82.90 57.76 55.66
CA LYS A 247 83.77 58.92 55.94
C LYS A 247 83.03 60.15 56.46
N TYR A 248 81.78 60.37 56.07
CA TYR A 248 80.96 61.47 56.59
C TYR A 248 80.48 61.16 58.01
N GLU A 249 80.20 59.90 58.33
CA GLU A 249 79.90 59.45 59.69
C GLU A 249 81.15 59.53 60.57
N GLU A 250 82.34 59.13 60.08
CA GLU A 250 83.62 59.33 60.80
C GLU A 250 83.96 60.82 60.98
N LYS A 251 83.72 61.68 59.98
CA LYS A 251 83.92 63.13 60.09
C LYS A 251 82.85 63.82 60.92
N SER A 252 81.62 63.34 60.94
CA SER A 252 80.55 63.82 61.83
C SER A 252 80.94 63.59 63.29
N VAL A 253 81.52 62.44 63.60
CA VAL A 253 82.08 62.14 64.93
C VAL A 253 83.29 63.05 65.26
N GLY A 254 84.09 63.45 64.26
CA GLY A 254 85.17 64.44 64.43
C GLY A 254 84.74 65.93 64.40
N MET A 255 83.57 66.27 63.86
CA MET A 255 83.06 67.64 63.75
C MET A 255 82.44 68.13 65.07
N ASP A 256 81.94 67.20 65.89
CA ASP A 256 81.54 67.46 67.28
C ASP A 256 82.75 67.81 68.19
N GLU A 257 83.98 67.48 67.78
CA GLU A 257 85.21 67.88 68.49
C GLU A 257 85.80 69.23 68.02
N ILE A 258 85.29 69.82 66.93
CA ILE A 258 85.82 71.09 66.35
C ILE A 258 84.91 72.31 66.64
N SER A 259 83.69 72.10 67.15
CA SER A 259 82.77 73.19 67.50
C SER A 259 83.14 73.98 68.78
N ASN A 260 84.43 74.01 69.16
CA ASN A 260 84.96 74.75 70.32
C ASN A 260 86.11 75.71 69.98
N PHE A 261 86.34 76.05 68.69
CA PHE A 261 87.35 77.05 68.34
C PHE A 261 86.70 78.41 68.01
N GLU A 262 86.68 79.28 69.02
CA GLU A 262 86.38 80.71 68.90
C GLU A 262 87.37 81.36 67.91
N PHE A 263 86.84 81.93 66.83
CA PHE A 263 87.54 83.00 66.10
C PHE A 263 86.62 84.21 66.01
N GLU A 264 86.56 84.92 67.14
CA GLU A 264 86.13 86.32 67.17
C GLU A 264 87.19 87.20 66.50
N ASN A 265 86.72 88.15 65.69
CA ASN A 265 87.40 89.38 65.25
C ASN A 265 88.57 89.25 64.27
N SER A 266 88.26 89.05 62.98
CA SER A 266 88.96 89.78 61.91
C SER A 266 88.03 90.04 60.72
N GLU A 267 88.24 91.17 60.04
CA GLU A 267 87.46 91.68 58.90
C GLU A 267 87.48 90.74 57.67
N ASP A 268 88.43 89.78 57.65
CA ASP A 268 88.52 88.72 56.63
C ASP A 268 87.54 87.55 56.87
N GLY A 269 87.07 87.34 58.11
CA GLY A 269 86.12 86.28 58.44
C GLY A 269 84.69 86.55 57.93
N ALA A 270 84.33 87.81 57.69
CA ALA A 270 83.04 88.18 57.10
C ALA A 270 83.01 87.87 55.59
N LYS A 271 84.09 88.17 54.86
CA LYS A 271 84.22 87.85 53.43
C LYS A 271 84.25 86.34 53.18
N ILE A 272 84.95 85.57 54.01
CA ILE A 272 84.98 84.11 53.90
C ILE A 272 83.59 83.51 54.18
N ARG A 273 82.83 84.03 55.16
CA ARG A 273 81.45 83.59 55.40
C ARG A 273 80.50 83.96 54.26
N GLU A 274 80.67 85.12 53.63
CA GLU A 274 79.87 85.54 52.49
C GLU A 274 80.20 84.73 51.23
N GLU A 275 81.47 84.43 50.97
CA GLU A 275 81.90 83.52 49.89
C GLU A 275 81.46 82.07 50.13
N LEU A 276 81.53 81.58 51.37
CA LEU A 276 81.04 80.24 51.72
C LEU A 276 79.52 80.15 51.61
N SER A 277 78.77 81.18 52.02
CA SER A 277 77.32 81.24 51.79
C SER A 277 76.99 81.28 50.30
N ARG A 278 77.69 82.10 49.51
CA ARG A 278 77.48 82.18 48.05
C ARG A 278 77.77 80.85 47.36
N LEU A 279 78.87 80.18 47.72
CA LEU A 279 79.21 78.85 47.21
C LEU A 279 78.21 77.78 47.68
N ALA A 280 77.68 77.88 48.89
CA ALA A 280 76.64 76.97 49.39
C ALA A 280 75.27 77.20 48.71
N GLU A 281 74.98 78.43 48.28
CA GLU A 281 73.79 78.77 47.49
C GLU A 281 73.94 78.30 46.03
N GLU A 282 75.11 78.49 45.42
CA GLU A 282 75.45 77.94 44.09
C GLU A 282 75.42 76.41 44.09
N ALA A 283 75.99 75.77 45.11
CA ALA A 283 75.95 74.32 45.24
C ALA A 283 74.51 73.80 45.40
N ARG A 284 73.65 74.49 46.17
CA ARG A 284 72.23 74.14 46.31
C ARG A 284 71.45 74.33 45.01
N SER A 285 71.70 75.41 44.29
CA SER A 285 71.11 75.68 42.98
C SER A 285 71.45 74.57 41.96
N VAL A 286 72.73 74.19 41.89
CA VAL A 286 73.17 73.10 41.01
C VAL A 286 72.58 71.76 41.43
N LEU A 287 72.49 71.47 42.73
CA LEU A 287 71.86 70.24 43.24
C LEU A 287 70.37 70.18 42.93
N GLU A 288 69.65 71.30 43.02
CA GLU A 288 68.22 71.38 42.72
C GLU A 288 67.96 71.18 41.21
N ILE A 289 68.82 71.77 40.35
CA ILE A 289 68.76 71.58 38.89
C ILE A 289 69.04 70.11 38.53
N GLU A 290 70.04 69.49 39.15
CA GLU A 290 70.39 68.11 38.82
C GLU A 290 69.37 67.11 39.38
N LYS A 291 68.73 67.45 40.51
CA LYS A 291 67.61 66.70 41.07
C LYS A 291 66.38 66.80 40.17
N SER A 292 66.01 67.99 39.67
CA SER A 292 64.88 68.15 38.75
C SER A 292 65.10 67.38 37.45
N LYS A 293 66.35 67.37 36.95
CA LYS A 293 66.74 66.62 35.75
C LYS A 293 66.70 65.10 35.96
N CYS A 294 67.10 64.63 37.14
CA CYS A 294 66.94 63.22 37.51
C CYS A 294 65.48 62.82 37.64
N GLU A 295 64.62 63.67 38.22
CA GLU A 295 63.18 63.43 38.34
C GLU A 295 62.48 63.39 36.97
N GLU A 296 62.87 64.24 36.02
CA GLU A 296 62.40 64.19 34.63
C GLU A 296 62.82 62.90 33.92
N LEU A 297 64.09 62.50 34.02
CA LEU A 297 64.58 61.24 33.43
C LEU A 297 63.93 60.00 34.07
N LEU A 298 63.57 60.07 35.36
CA LEU A 298 62.87 58.98 36.04
C LEU A 298 61.43 58.85 35.53
N LYS A 299 60.73 59.99 35.34
CA LYS A 299 59.40 60.01 34.71
C LYS A 299 59.42 59.46 33.29
N GLU A 300 60.38 59.90 32.47
CA GLU A 300 60.52 59.45 31.08
C GLU A 300 60.81 57.94 31.02
N LYS A 301 61.65 57.43 31.93
CA LYS A 301 61.92 55.99 32.05
C LYS A 301 60.70 55.20 32.52
N GLU A 302 59.92 55.72 33.47
CA GLU A 302 58.68 55.09 33.95
C GLU A 302 57.60 55.06 32.86
N GLU A 303 57.52 56.10 32.03
CA GLU A 303 56.61 56.19 30.90
C GLU A 303 56.99 55.19 29.80
N MET A 304 58.28 55.10 29.43
CA MET A 304 58.76 54.07 28.51
C MET A 304 58.56 52.64 29.04
N LEU A 305 58.70 52.42 30.35
CA LEU A 305 58.42 51.13 30.98
C LEU A 305 56.93 50.78 30.88
N ARG A 306 56.05 51.77 31.06
CA ARG A 306 54.59 51.61 30.97
C ARG A 306 54.14 51.27 29.55
N GLU A 307 54.66 51.99 28.56
CA GLU A 307 54.42 51.69 27.14
C GLU A 307 54.94 50.30 26.76
N LYS A 308 56.14 49.93 27.23
CA LYS A 308 56.70 48.59 27.01
C LYS A 308 55.82 47.49 27.63
N THR A 309 55.27 47.69 28.82
CA THR A 309 54.36 46.72 29.44
C THR A 309 53.03 46.61 28.69
N GLU A 310 52.48 47.73 28.19
CA GLU A 310 51.24 47.71 27.43
C GLU A 310 51.40 47.02 26.07
N ILE A 311 52.54 47.21 25.40
CA ILE A 311 52.89 46.50 24.16
C ILE A 311 53.05 45.00 24.43
N LEU A 312 53.71 44.61 25.53
CA LEU A 312 53.86 43.19 25.90
C LEU A 312 52.50 42.54 26.19
N GLU A 313 51.60 43.22 26.90
CA GLU A 313 50.25 42.72 27.18
C GLU A 313 49.41 42.59 25.90
N LYS A 314 49.53 43.54 24.96
CA LYS A 314 48.93 43.43 23.62
C LYS A 314 49.50 42.26 22.82
N CYS A 315 50.81 42.02 22.88
CA CYS A 315 51.45 40.88 22.22
C CYS A 315 51.03 39.53 22.84
N GLU A 316 50.79 39.47 24.16
CA GLU A 316 50.27 38.27 24.82
C GLU A 316 48.81 37.99 24.44
N LYS A 317 47.95 39.01 24.43
CA LYS A 317 46.56 38.88 23.95
C LYS A 317 46.48 38.41 22.49
N MET A 318 47.27 39.01 21.60
CA MET A 318 47.34 38.56 20.20
C MET A 318 47.86 37.11 20.08
N ARG A 319 48.73 36.66 20.99
CA ARG A 319 49.24 35.28 20.99
C ARG A 319 48.16 34.30 21.48
N GLU A 320 47.35 34.67 22.47
CA GLU A 320 46.20 33.88 22.93
C GLU A 320 45.13 33.78 21.83
N GLU A 321 44.77 34.90 21.20
CA GLU A 321 43.84 34.92 20.07
C GLU A 321 44.32 34.06 18.90
N LEU A 322 45.62 34.11 18.57
CA LEU A 322 46.21 33.26 17.54
C LEU A 322 46.13 31.77 17.89
N GLU A 323 46.26 31.42 19.17
CA GLU A 323 46.16 30.04 19.64
C GLU A 323 44.72 29.52 19.62
N ASP A 324 43.75 30.37 19.95
CA ASP A 324 42.33 30.01 19.83
C ASP A 324 41.88 29.91 18.37
N VAL A 325 42.40 30.77 17.48
CA VAL A 325 42.20 30.63 16.02
C VAL A 325 42.78 29.31 15.49
N LYS A 326 43.95 28.86 16.01
CA LYS A 326 44.49 27.55 15.66
C LYS A 326 43.61 26.41 16.13
N LYS A 327 43.13 26.43 17.38
CA LYS A 327 42.20 25.40 17.87
C LYS A 327 40.93 25.33 17.04
N LEU A 328 40.37 26.48 16.67
CA LEU A 328 39.20 26.55 15.78
C LEU A 328 39.52 26.02 14.38
N ARG A 329 40.69 26.32 13.83
CA ARG A 329 41.16 25.73 12.56
C ARG A 329 41.23 24.21 12.67
N ASP A 330 41.88 23.68 13.70
CA ASP A 330 42.06 22.23 13.88
C ASP A 330 40.70 21.53 14.09
N GLU A 331 39.76 22.18 14.78
CA GLU A 331 38.41 21.67 14.97
C GLU A 331 37.57 21.70 13.69
N ILE A 332 37.73 22.73 12.85
CA ILE A 332 37.12 22.82 11.51
C ILE A 332 37.73 21.76 10.59
N GLU A 333 39.05 21.57 10.60
CA GLU A 333 39.76 20.57 9.80
C GLU A 333 39.28 19.16 10.19
N SER A 334 39.17 18.85 11.48
CA SER A 334 38.58 17.59 11.95
C SER A 334 37.11 17.40 11.55
N LYS A 335 36.30 18.47 11.53
CA LYS A 335 34.90 18.40 11.07
C LYS A 335 34.81 18.19 9.56
N CYS A 336 35.69 18.81 8.77
CA CYS A 336 35.80 18.62 7.33
C CYS A 336 36.23 17.19 6.97
N GLU A 337 37.19 16.61 7.69
CA GLU A 337 37.59 15.21 7.56
C GLU A 337 36.44 14.24 7.85
N LYS A 338 35.67 14.48 8.92
CA LYS A 338 34.48 13.67 9.23
C LYS A 338 33.37 13.82 8.18
N MET A 339 33.17 15.02 7.63
CA MET A 339 32.21 15.23 6.55
C MET A 339 32.63 14.54 5.26
N THR A 340 33.93 14.52 4.94
CA THR A 340 34.45 13.80 3.76
C THR A 340 34.31 12.28 3.95
N GLU A 341 34.62 11.75 5.13
CA GLU A 341 34.41 10.32 5.44
C GLU A 341 32.91 9.93 5.37
N ASN A 342 32.01 10.80 5.86
CA ASN A 342 30.57 10.56 5.75
C ASN A 342 30.06 10.66 4.31
N ALA A 343 30.61 11.58 3.50
CA ALA A 343 30.27 11.69 2.09
C ALA A 343 30.73 10.46 1.29
N GLU A 344 31.90 9.90 1.61
CA GLU A 344 32.37 8.64 1.01
C GLU A 344 31.49 7.46 1.41
N LYS A 345 31.10 7.34 2.69
CA LYS A 345 30.17 6.29 3.15
C LYS A 345 28.78 6.41 2.50
N LEU A 346 28.27 7.63 2.30
CA LEU A 346 27.00 7.85 1.58
C LEU A 346 27.12 7.47 0.11
N LYS A 347 28.25 7.77 -0.53
CA LYS A 347 28.53 7.40 -1.92
C LYS A 347 28.63 5.89 -2.09
N GLU A 348 29.23 5.19 -1.13
CA GLU A 348 29.32 3.73 -1.13
C GLU A 348 27.95 3.08 -0.95
N LYS A 349 27.12 3.58 -0.02
CA LYS A 349 25.72 3.15 0.13
C LYS A 349 24.87 3.39 -1.12
N LEU A 350 24.99 4.56 -1.74
CA LEU A 350 24.29 4.86 -3.00
C LEU A 350 24.72 3.92 -4.15
N GLU A 351 26.00 3.53 -4.20
CA GLU A 351 26.50 2.58 -5.20
C GLU A 351 26.02 1.14 -4.91
N GLU A 352 25.89 0.76 -3.63
CA GLU A 352 25.28 -0.52 -3.23
C GLU A 352 23.79 -0.57 -3.56
N GLU A 353 23.02 0.46 -3.22
CA GLU A 353 21.59 0.59 -3.58
C GLU A 353 21.40 0.57 -5.10
N ARG A 354 22.28 1.23 -5.85
CA ARG A 354 22.27 1.20 -7.31
C ARG A 354 22.52 -0.19 -7.86
N LYS A 355 23.43 -0.98 -7.26
CA LYS A 355 23.68 -2.37 -7.65
C LYS A 355 22.49 -3.28 -7.32
N VAL A 356 21.85 -3.09 -6.17
CA VAL A 356 20.63 -3.82 -5.79
C VAL A 356 19.52 -3.52 -6.79
N PHE A 357 19.28 -2.25 -7.11
CA PHE A 357 18.28 -1.86 -8.10
C PHE A 357 18.57 -2.41 -9.50
N GLU A 358 19.83 -2.41 -9.96
CA GLU A 358 20.17 -2.98 -11.27
C GLU A 358 20.01 -4.52 -11.29
N ASN A 359 20.25 -5.20 -10.16
CA ASN A 359 20.00 -6.63 -10.02
C ASN A 359 18.50 -6.96 -9.99
N GLU A 360 17.69 -6.20 -9.24
CA GLU A 360 16.23 -6.35 -9.23
C GLU A 360 15.63 -6.10 -10.61
N LYS A 361 16.12 -5.07 -11.31
CA LYS A 361 15.73 -4.79 -12.70
C LYS A 361 16.09 -5.94 -13.65
N LEU A 362 17.26 -6.57 -13.47
CA LEU A 362 17.66 -7.75 -14.24
C LEU A 362 16.78 -8.96 -13.93
N GLU A 363 16.39 -9.15 -12.67
CA GLU A 363 15.52 -10.25 -12.23
C GLU A 363 14.08 -10.08 -12.73
N VAL A 364 13.55 -8.86 -12.69
CA VAL A 364 12.26 -8.51 -13.30
C VAL A 364 12.31 -8.72 -14.81
N GLN A 365 13.39 -8.31 -15.48
CA GLN A 365 13.55 -8.54 -16.92
C GLN A 365 13.58 -10.04 -17.26
N ASN A 366 14.29 -10.85 -16.47
CA ASN A 366 14.32 -12.30 -16.65
C ASN A 366 12.93 -12.94 -16.41
N SER A 367 12.18 -12.46 -15.42
CA SER A 367 10.81 -12.93 -15.15
C SER A 367 9.84 -12.55 -16.28
N ILE A 368 10.00 -11.36 -16.86
CA ILE A 368 9.23 -10.92 -18.05
C ILE A 368 9.57 -11.81 -19.24
N ASP A 369 10.85 -12.07 -19.49
CA ASP A 369 11.30 -12.91 -20.61
C ASP A 369 10.83 -14.38 -20.46
N GLU A 370 10.79 -14.90 -19.24
CA GLU A 370 10.27 -16.24 -18.94
C GLU A 370 8.75 -16.32 -19.09
N LYS A 371 8.00 -15.32 -18.60
CA LYS A 371 6.56 -15.22 -18.83
C LYS A 371 6.21 -15.09 -20.30
N ASN A 372 7.00 -14.31 -21.06
CA ASN A 372 6.81 -14.18 -22.50
C ASN A 372 7.09 -15.50 -23.24
N ARG A 373 8.13 -16.26 -22.85
CA ARG A 373 8.38 -17.60 -23.41
C ARG A 373 7.24 -18.57 -23.11
N ASN A 374 6.70 -18.55 -21.89
CA ASN A 374 5.59 -19.41 -21.51
C ASN A 374 4.29 -19.03 -22.23
N ALA A 375 4.04 -17.72 -22.43
CA ALA A 375 2.93 -17.22 -23.22
C ALA A 375 3.06 -17.62 -24.71
N SER A 376 4.25 -17.54 -25.30
CA SER A 376 4.47 -18.01 -26.68
C SER A 376 4.30 -19.53 -26.79
N GLN A 377 4.70 -20.31 -25.78
CA GLN A 377 4.48 -21.77 -25.78
C GLN A 377 3.00 -22.14 -25.65
N SER A 378 2.23 -21.43 -24.81
CA SER A 378 0.79 -21.65 -24.70
C SER A 378 0.05 -21.20 -25.97
N GLU A 379 0.47 -20.10 -26.60
CA GLU A 379 -0.06 -19.64 -27.88
C GLU A 379 0.16 -20.67 -29.00
N ILE A 380 1.38 -21.21 -29.13
CA ILE A 380 1.68 -22.29 -30.09
C ILE A 380 0.84 -23.54 -29.82
N SER A 381 0.63 -23.91 -28.55
CA SER A 381 -0.21 -25.05 -28.18
C SER A 381 -1.69 -24.81 -28.53
N LEU A 382 -2.19 -23.60 -28.30
CA LEU A 382 -3.56 -23.23 -28.66
C LEU A 382 -3.74 -23.18 -30.18
N GLN A 383 -2.77 -22.65 -30.92
CA GLN A 383 -2.80 -22.64 -32.39
C GLN A 383 -2.77 -24.05 -32.96
N SER A 384 -1.97 -24.96 -32.40
CA SER A 384 -1.99 -26.37 -32.79
C SER A 384 -3.37 -27.00 -32.54
N LYS A 385 -4.05 -26.64 -31.43
CA LYS A 385 -5.37 -27.18 -31.11
C LYS A 385 -6.47 -26.59 -32.00
N ILE A 386 -6.37 -25.30 -32.34
CA ILE A 386 -7.25 -24.63 -33.30
C ILE A 386 -7.13 -25.31 -34.66
N SER A 387 -5.91 -25.54 -35.17
CA SER A 387 -5.74 -26.24 -36.45
C SER A 387 -6.25 -27.68 -36.44
N GLU A 388 -6.17 -28.37 -35.30
CA GLU A 388 -6.73 -29.71 -35.14
C GLU A 388 -8.28 -29.68 -35.17
N LEU A 389 -8.90 -28.69 -34.52
CA LEU A 389 -10.35 -28.49 -34.52
C LEU A 389 -10.87 -28.02 -35.89
N GLU A 390 -10.12 -27.17 -36.60
CA GLU A 390 -10.42 -26.75 -37.97
C GLU A 390 -10.43 -27.96 -38.92
N LEU A 391 -9.45 -28.85 -38.79
CA LEU A 391 -9.40 -30.09 -39.56
C LEU A 391 -10.57 -31.02 -39.23
N GLN A 392 -10.98 -31.11 -37.95
CA GLN A 392 -12.15 -31.88 -37.54
C GLN A 392 -13.45 -31.29 -38.10
N LEU A 393 -13.61 -29.96 -38.07
CA LEU A 393 -14.75 -29.27 -38.66
C LEU A 393 -14.81 -29.47 -40.18
N GLU A 394 -13.68 -29.41 -40.88
CA GLU A 394 -13.67 -29.63 -42.32
C GLU A 394 -14.03 -31.09 -42.67
N ASN A 395 -13.58 -32.06 -41.89
CA ASN A 395 -13.96 -33.46 -42.05
C ASN A 395 -15.45 -33.70 -41.78
N LEU A 396 -16.01 -33.07 -40.74
CA LEU A 396 -17.45 -33.13 -40.45
C LEU A 396 -18.28 -32.44 -41.54
N THR A 397 -17.78 -31.35 -42.12
CA THR A 397 -18.43 -30.64 -43.22
C THR A 397 -18.45 -31.51 -44.48
N LYS A 398 -17.33 -32.18 -44.81
CA LYS A 398 -17.30 -33.14 -45.92
C LYS A 398 -18.24 -34.32 -45.70
N ALA A 399 -18.27 -34.89 -44.49
CA ALA A 399 -19.20 -35.97 -44.16
C ALA A 399 -20.66 -35.51 -44.27
N ARG A 400 -20.98 -34.29 -43.82
CA ARG A 400 -22.30 -33.68 -43.99
C ARG A 400 -22.65 -33.54 -45.46
N ASP A 401 -21.77 -32.96 -46.28
CA ASP A 401 -22.02 -32.75 -47.72
C ASP A 401 -22.22 -34.07 -48.48
N GLU A 402 -21.51 -35.12 -48.08
CA GLU A 402 -21.70 -36.48 -48.61
C GLU A 402 -23.05 -37.07 -48.19
N THR A 403 -23.47 -36.91 -46.94
CA THR A 403 -24.80 -37.33 -46.49
C THR A 403 -25.93 -36.53 -47.15
N GLU A 404 -25.74 -35.23 -47.35
CA GLU A 404 -26.70 -34.34 -48.01
C GLU A 404 -26.86 -34.73 -49.48
N LYS A 405 -25.77 -35.04 -50.19
CA LYS A 405 -25.82 -35.63 -51.54
C LYS A 405 -26.57 -36.96 -51.57
N SER A 406 -26.29 -37.86 -50.62
CA SER A 406 -26.98 -39.15 -50.53
C SER A 406 -28.49 -38.98 -50.32
N LEU A 407 -28.88 -38.03 -49.46
CA LEU A 407 -30.29 -37.74 -49.18
C LEU A 407 -30.98 -37.09 -50.39
N ILE A 408 -30.32 -36.18 -51.09
CA ILE A 408 -30.85 -35.56 -52.32
C ILE A 408 -31.07 -36.63 -53.41
N GLU A 409 -30.15 -37.58 -53.54
CA GLU A 409 -30.27 -38.68 -54.51
C GLU A 409 -31.40 -39.65 -54.12
N GLU A 410 -31.56 -39.94 -52.82
CA GLU A 410 -32.66 -40.75 -52.30
C GLU A 410 -34.04 -40.07 -52.47
N ILE A 411 -34.11 -38.75 -52.23
CA ILE A 411 -35.30 -37.94 -52.50
C ILE A 411 -35.62 -37.95 -54.00
N SER A 412 -34.62 -37.79 -54.89
CA SER A 412 -34.83 -37.86 -56.35
C SER A 412 -35.40 -39.21 -56.80
N VAL A 413 -34.95 -40.31 -56.19
CA VAL A 413 -35.47 -41.66 -56.44
C VAL A 413 -36.88 -41.83 -55.89
N LEU A 414 -37.21 -41.25 -54.74
CA LEU A 414 -38.56 -41.27 -54.17
C LEU A 414 -39.54 -40.42 -54.97
N THR A 415 -39.14 -39.24 -55.46
CA THR A 415 -39.96 -38.38 -56.32
C THR A 415 -40.29 -39.08 -57.65
N LYS A 416 -39.32 -39.76 -58.28
CA LYS A 416 -39.58 -40.56 -59.49
C LYS A 416 -40.49 -41.78 -59.25
N LYS A 417 -40.53 -42.31 -58.02
CA LYS A 417 -41.46 -43.38 -57.63
C LYS A 417 -42.88 -42.86 -57.34
N LEU A 418 -43.03 -41.58 -56.99
CA LEU A 418 -44.36 -40.95 -56.80
C LEU A 418 -45.03 -40.62 -58.14
N ASP A 419 -44.27 -40.16 -59.14
CA ASP A 419 -44.81 -39.75 -60.46
C ASP A 419 -45.32 -40.92 -61.34
N THR A 420 -45.14 -42.18 -60.92
CA THR A 420 -45.52 -43.37 -61.71
C THR A 420 -46.68 -44.17 -61.13
N ASN A 421 -47.37 -43.66 -60.10
CA ASN A 421 -48.45 -44.38 -59.43
C ASN A 421 -49.84 -43.86 -59.83
N GLU A 422 -50.33 -44.27 -61.01
CA GLU A 422 -51.68 -44.01 -61.58
C GLU A 422 -52.87 -44.45 -60.68
N LYS A 423 -52.62 -44.95 -59.46
CA LYS A 423 -53.67 -45.33 -58.49
C LYS A 423 -54.20 -44.19 -57.63
N VAL A 424 -53.49 -43.06 -57.52
CA VAL A 424 -53.86 -41.97 -56.61
C VAL A 424 -54.99 -41.09 -57.19
N GLU A 425 -55.06 -40.87 -58.50
CA GLU A 425 -56.16 -40.12 -59.13
C GLU A 425 -57.53 -40.81 -58.99
N SER A 426 -57.56 -42.14 -59.00
CA SER A 426 -58.83 -42.90 -58.84
C SER A 426 -59.38 -42.95 -57.40
N LEU A 427 -58.56 -42.64 -56.38
CA LEU A 427 -58.99 -42.62 -54.97
C LEU A 427 -59.53 -41.25 -54.55
N ILE A 428 -59.04 -40.16 -55.17
CA ILE A 428 -59.51 -38.79 -54.90
C ILE A 428 -60.94 -38.56 -55.42
N GLU A 429 -61.35 -39.24 -56.50
CA GLU A 429 -62.71 -39.14 -57.06
C GLU A 429 -63.76 -39.92 -56.23
N ILE A 430 -63.33 -40.91 -55.43
CA ILE A 430 -64.19 -41.67 -54.51
C ILE A 430 -64.36 -40.91 -53.18
N GLU A 431 -63.28 -40.34 -52.63
CA GLU A 431 -63.33 -39.57 -51.37
C GLU A 431 -64.11 -38.25 -51.51
N SER A 432 -64.11 -37.63 -52.70
CA SER A 432 -64.90 -36.42 -52.96
C SER A 432 -66.41 -36.67 -53.05
N SER A 433 -66.84 -37.89 -53.38
CA SER A 433 -68.24 -38.34 -53.32
C SER A 433 -68.71 -38.59 -51.88
N GLU A 434 -67.88 -39.21 -51.04
CA GLU A 434 -68.21 -39.48 -49.62
C GLU A 434 -68.23 -38.19 -48.77
N ILE A 435 -67.40 -37.20 -49.09
CA ILE A 435 -67.44 -35.87 -48.44
C ILE A 435 -68.73 -35.10 -48.79
N GLY A 436 -69.31 -35.34 -49.97
CA GLY A 436 -70.61 -34.77 -50.37
C GLY A 436 -71.78 -35.32 -49.55
N GLU A 437 -71.81 -36.63 -49.32
CA GLU A 437 -72.86 -37.28 -48.51
C GLU A 437 -72.75 -36.94 -47.02
N LEU A 438 -71.53 -36.80 -46.49
CA LEU A 438 -71.29 -36.38 -45.10
C LEU A 438 -71.68 -34.92 -44.86
N LYS A 439 -71.50 -34.02 -45.84
CA LYS A 439 -71.98 -32.63 -45.74
C LYS A 439 -73.51 -32.55 -45.69
N GLU A 440 -74.21 -33.35 -46.48
CA GLU A 440 -75.69 -33.39 -46.46
C GLU A 440 -76.25 -33.99 -45.16
N GLN A 441 -75.53 -34.91 -44.51
CA GLN A 441 -75.86 -35.43 -43.18
C GLN A 441 -75.62 -34.40 -42.06
N ILE A 442 -74.53 -33.64 -42.12
CA ILE A 442 -74.24 -32.56 -41.17
C ILE A 442 -75.29 -31.43 -41.26
N GLU A 443 -75.79 -31.12 -42.46
CA GLU A 443 -76.83 -30.10 -42.64
C GLU A 443 -78.20 -30.57 -42.12
N LYS A 444 -78.52 -31.87 -42.24
CA LYS A 444 -79.71 -32.47 -41.60
C LYS A 444 -79.60 -32.49 -40.07
N LEU A 445 -78.41 -32.76 -39.52
CA LEU A 445 -78.17 -32.74 -38.07
C LEU A 445 -78.19 -31.32 -37.48
N ASN A 446 -77.69 -30.32 -38.21
CA ASN A 446 -77.77 -28.91 -37.80
C ASN A 446 -79.22 -28.39 -37.79
N LYS A 447 -80.05 -28.83 -38.74
CA LYS A 447 -81.49 -28.49 -38.75
C LYS A 447 -82.27 -29.12 -37.59
N ILE A 448 -81.92 -30.37 -37.21
CA ILE A 448 -82.47 -31.03 -36.00
C ILE A 448 -81.96 -30.34 -34.73
N ARG A 449 -80.70 -29.89 -34.70
CA ARG A 449 -80.13 -29.16 -33.58
C ARG A 449 -80.80 -27.79 -33.39
N GLU A 450 -81.06 -27.04 -34.46
CA GLU A 450 -81.81 -25.77 -34.39
C GLU A 450 -83.27 -25.97 -33.93
N GLU A 451 -83.96 -27.02 -34.41
CA GLU A 451 -85.30 -27.37 -33.94
C GLU A 451 -85.33 -27.80 -32.45
N ASN A 452 -84.25 -28.43 -31.96
CA ASN A 452 -84.11 -28.79 -30.55
C ASN A 452 -83.69 -27.60 -29.68
N GLU A 453 -82.85 -26.68 -30.17
CA GLU A 453 -82.50 -25.44 -29.45
C GLU A 453 -83.70 -24.49 -29.34
N ILE A 454 -84.62 -24.47 -30.31
CA ILE A 454 -85.90 -23.74 -30.21
C ILE A 454 -86.85 -24.40 -29.19
N LYS A 455 -86.92 -25.74 -29.15
CA LYS A 455 -87.69 -26.47 -28.13
C LYS A 455 -87.11 -26.32 -26.72
N ILE A 456 -85.80 -26.27 -26.57
CA ILE A 456 -85.13 -26.04 -25.27
C ILE A 456 -85.42 -24.60 -24.78
N ARG A 457 -85.38 -23.60 -25.67
CA ARG A 457 -85.78 -22.22 -25.34
C ARG A 457 -87.27 -22.09 -24.96
N GLU A 458 -88.16 -22.85 -25.60
CA GLU A 458 -89.58 -22.92 -25.23
C GLU A 458 -89.84 -23.69 -23.91
N PHE A 459 -89.00 -24.67 -23.57
CA PHE A 459 -89.06 -25.38 -22.29
C PHE A 459 -88.46 -24.55 -21.14
N GLU A 460 -87.38 -23.82 -21.35
CA GLU A 460 -86.81 -22.89 -20.37
C GLU A 460 -87.79 -21.74 -20.06
N SER A 461 -88.48 -21.20 -21.08
CA SER A 461 -89.54 -20.19 -20.90
C SER A 461 -90.77 -20.72 -20.16
N LYS A 462 -91.07 -22.03 -20.22
CA LYS A 462 -92.15 -22.68 -19.46
C LYS A 462 -91.73 -23.07 -18.04
N VAL A 463 -90.47 -23.44 -17.84
CA VAL A 463 -89.92 -23.77 -16.51
C VAL A 463 -89.82 -22.52 -15.65
N GLU A 464 -89.38 -21.37 -16.19
CA GLU A 464 -89.38 -20.08 -15.47
C GLU A 464 -90.79 -19.56 -15.15
N SER A 465 -91.81 -19.91 -15.95
CA SER A 465 -93.21 -19.53 -15.67
C SER A 465 -93.91 -20.47 -14.68
N GLU A 466 -93.49 -21.73 -14.54
CA GLU A 466 -94.02 -22.68 -13.54
C GLU A 466 -93.32 -22.58 -12.18
N GLU A 467 -92.05 -22.13 -12.13
CA GLU A 467 -91.30 -21.89 -10.89
C GLU A 467 -91.75 -20.61 -10.16
N THR A 468 -92.30 -19.64 -10.90
CA THR A 468 -92.89 -18.41 -10.34
C THR A 468 -94.34 -18.57 -9.87
N GLU A 469 -95.06 -19.62 -10.30
CA GLU A 469 -96.44 -19.91 -9.88
C GLU A 469 -96.52 -20.92 -8.70
N LYS A 470 -95.49 -21.75 -8.47
CA LYS A 470 -95.41 -22.64 -7.29
C LYS A 470 -94.93 -21.95 -6.00
N LEU A 471 -94.43 -20.71 -6.09
CA LEU A 471 -94.04 -19.90 -4.93
C LEU A 471 -95.21 -19.17 -4.25
N LEU A 472 -96.45 -19.34 -4.74
CA LEU A 472 -97.65 -18.67 -4.18
C LEU A 472 -98.75 -19.59 -3.61
N ILE A 473 -98.68 -20.93 -3.76
CA ILE A 473 -99.73 -21.86 -3.25
C ILE A 473 -99.13 -23.04 -2.48
N LEU A 474 -98.29 -22.73 -1.48
CA LEU A 474 -97.96 -23.67 -0.40
C LEU A 474 -97.84 -22.97 0.95
N LYS A 475 -98.66 -21.93 1.13
CA LYS A 475 -99.31 -21.61 2.40
C LYS A 475 -100.68 -22.30 2.37
N GLU A 476 -100.78 -23.48 3.01
CA GLU A 476 -101.94 -23.98 3.78
C GLU A 476 -102.07 -25.53 3.78
N SER A 477 -102.04 -26.07 5.00
CA SER A 477 -102.73 -27.28 5.51
C SER A 477 -102.26 -28.70 5.13
N GLU A 478 -101.40 -29.24 6.02
CA GLU A 478 -101.50 -30.50 6.78
C GLU A 478 -102.51 -31.60 6.36
N SER A 479 -102.05 -32.87 6.31
CA SER A 479 -102.40 -33.88 7.33
C SER A 479 -101.85 -35.30 7.07
N SER A 480 -101.44 -35.95 8.18
CA SER A 480 -101.68 -37.36 8.53
C SER A 480 -100.60 -38.45 8.25
N ASN A 481 -99.86 -38.74 9.33
CA ASN A 481 -99.70 -40.04 10.01
C ASN A 481 -98.88 -41.17 9.37
N LYS A 482 -97.55 -41.06 9.51
CA LYS A 482 -96.62 -42.16 9.85
C LYS A 482 -95.24 -41.66 10.32
N SER A 483 -95.18 -40.51 11.03
CA SER A 483 -93.92 -39.79 11.29
C SER A 483 -93.47 -39.76 12.76
N ASP A 484 -94.32 -40.15 13.71
CA ASP A 484 -94.08 -39.83 15.13
C ASP A 484 -92.99 -40.69 15.80
N GLU A 485 -92.74 -41.92 15.34
CA GLU A 485 -91.67 -42.78 15.92
C GLU A 485 -90.27 -42.41 15.40
N ASN A 486 -90.20 -41.80 14.20
CA ASN A 486 -88.95 -41.23 13.66
C ASN A 486 -88.73 -39.81 14.16
N ILE A 487 -89.77 -39.01 14.38
CA ILE A 487 -89.64 -37.66 14.96
C ILE A 487 -89.15 -37.73 16.41
N GLU A 488 -89.54 -38.73 17.20
CA GLU A 488 -89.05 -38.85 18.59
C GLU A 488 -87.56 -39.25 18.66
N LYS A 489 -87.08 -40.12 17.74
CA LYS A 489 -85.65 -40.43 17.60
C LYS A 489 -84.86 -39.27 17.00
N LEU A 490 -85.42 -38.60 15.99
CA LEU A 490 -84.79 -37.44 15.38
C LEU A 490 -84.68 -36.31 16.39
N ASN A 491 -85.73 -36.03 17.17
CA ASN A 491 -85.72 -35.04 18.25
C ASN A 491 -84.77 -35.42 19.39
N ALA A 492 -84.61 -36.71 19.72
CA ALA A 492 -83.60 -37.14 20.69
C ALA A 492 -82.17 -36.90 20.16
N THR A 493 -81.87 -37.23 18.90
CA THR A 493 -80.57 -36.91 18.28
C THR A 493 -80.37 -35.42 18.05
N LEU A 494 -81.43 -34.67 17.80
CA LEU A 494 -81.38 -33.22 17.56
C LEU A 494 -81.18 -32.50 18.90
N GLN A 495 -81.79 -32.97 19.99
CA GLN A 495 -81.54 -32.49 21.35
C GLN A 495 -80.13 -32.88 21.84
N GLU A 496 -79.60 -34.05 21.46
CA GLU A 496 -78.21 -34.44 21.71
C GLU A 496 -77.23 -33.56 20.93
N LYS A 497 -77.52 -33.25 19.66
CA LYS A 497 -76.71 -32.35 18.84
C LYS A 497 -76.84 -30.90 19.26
N GLU A 498 -78.00 -30.44 19.71
CA GLU A 498 -78.20 -29.11 20.28
C GLU A 498 -77.45 -28.96 21.60
N SER A 499 -77.46 -29.97 22.47
CA SER A 499 -76.66 -29.96 23.70
C SER A 499 -75.15 -30.09 23.44
N GLU A 500 -74.75 -30.76 22.36
CA GLU A 500 -73.35 -30.80 21.90
C GLU A 500 -72.92 -29.46 21.28
N ILE A 501 -73.77 -28.81 20.48
CA ILE A 501 -73.56 -27.45 19.97
C ILE A 501 -73.48 -26.45 21.12
N GLU A 502 -74.33 -26.58 22.15
CA GLU A 502 -74.30 -25.68 23.31
C GLU A 502 -73.04 -25.89 24.16
N ARG A 503 -72.58 -27.14 24.32
CA ARG A 503 -71.25 -27.42 24.93
C ARG A 503 -70.10 -26.87 24.10
N ILE A 504 -70.17 -26.94 22.78
CA ILE A 504 -69.15 -26.36 21.89
C ILE A 504 -69.17 -24.84 21.99
N ARG A 505 -70.35 -24.21 22.06
CA ARG A 505 -70.48 -22.77 22.29
C ARG A 505 -69.94 -22.35 23.65
N GLU A 506 -70.24 -23.09 24.72
CA GLU A 506 -69.63 -22.84 26.04
C GLU A 506 -68.11 -22.97 26.00
N LYS A 507 -67.57 -24.03 25.37
CA LYS A 507 -66.12 -24.18 25.20
C LYS A 507 -65.50 -23.07 24.36
N LEU A 508 -66.17 -22.62 23.30
CA LEU A 508 -65.70 -21.49 22.48
C LEU A 508 -65.74 -20.18 23.28
N LEU A 509 -66.76 -19.98 24.11
CA LEU A 509 -66.88 -18.80 24.97
C LEU A 509 -65.85 -18.83 26.12
N GLU A 510 -65.52 -20.01 26.65
CA GLU A 510 -64.44 -20.22 27.62
C GLU A 510 -63.07 -19.97 26.97
N ILE A 511 -62.86 -20.45 25.74
CA ILE A 511 -61.65 -20.19 24.95
C ILE A 511 -61.53 -18.69 24.65
N GLU A 512 -62.62 -18.02 24.24
CA GLU A 512 -62.63 -16.57 24.02
C GLU A 512 -62.35 -15.78 25.29
N LYS A 513 -62.90 -16.20 26.45
CA LYS A 513 -62.56 -15.60 27.75
C LYS A 513 -61.09 -15.79 28.09
N SER A 514 -60.57 -17.01 27.98
CA SER A 514 -59.15 -17.29 28.27
C SER A 514 -58.21 -16.53 27.33
N ARG A 515 -58.57 -16.43 26.04
CA ARG A 515 -57.81 -15.67 25.04
C ARG A 515 -57.89 -14.17 25.30
N ASN A 516 -59.04 -13.65 25.74
CA ASN A 516 -59.18 -12.24 26.08
C ASN A 516 -58.40 -11.89 27.36
N GLU A 517 -58.40 -12.78 28.36
CA GLU A 517 -57.55 -12.63 29.55
C GLU A 517 -56.06 -12.69 29.20
N GLU A 518 -55.66 -13.57 28.28
CA GLU A 518 -54.29 -13.65 27.77
C GLU A 518 -53.92 -12.40 26.95
N ILE A 519 -54.82 -11.89 26.12
CA ILE A 519 -54.65 -10.62 25.39
C ILE A 519 -54.52 -9.45 26.37
N ASP A 520 -55.31 -9.40 27.44
CA ASP A 520 -55.24 -8.32 28.42
C ASP A 520 -53.99 -8.40 29.30
N ASN A 521 -53.53 -9.61 29.64
CA ASN A 521 -52.23 -9.82 30.28
C ASN A 521 -51.08 -9.39 29.35
N LEU A 522 -51.10 -9.79 28.08
CA LEU A 522 -50.10 -9.37 27.09
C LEU A 522 -50.13 -7.85 26.86
N LYS A 523 -51.29 -7.20 26.91
CA LYS A 523 -51.39 -5.73 26.87
C LYS A 523 -50.78 -5.09 28.12
N SER A 524 -50.99 -5.68 29.30
CA SER A 524 -50.40 -5.20 30.55
C SER A 524 -48.88 -5.34 30.52
N GLU A 525 -48.36 -6.48 30.07
CA GLU A 525 -46.92 -6.70 29.88
C GLU A 525 -46.33 -5.75 28.83
N LEU A 526 -47.02 -5.53 27.70
CA LEU A 526 -46.58 -4.55 26.68
C LEU A 526 -46.60 -3.11 27.21
N SER A 527 -47.53 -2.77 28.11
CA SER A 527 -47.59 -1.49 28.80
C SER A 527 -46.40 -1.31 29.74
N GLU A 528 -46.06 -2.32 30.54
CA GLU A 528 -44.90 -2.30 31.43
C GLU A 528 -43.58 -2.24 30.67
N ILE A 529 -43.45 -3.02 29.59
CA ILE A 529 -42.27 -2.96 28.70
C ILE A 529 -42.16 -1.57 28.06
N ARG A 530 -43.28 -0.94 27.66
CA ARG A 530 -43.28 0.44 27.14
C ARG A 530 -42.78 1.42 28.19
N LEU A 531 -43.32 1.37 29.41
CA LEU A 531 -42.91 2.26 30.51
C LEU A 531 -41.43 2.06 30.88
N SER A 532 -40.96 0.81 30.93
CA SER A 532 -39.55 0.49 31.18
C SER A 532 -38.66 1.07 30.07
N ARG A 533 -39.04 0.88 28.81
CA ARG A 533 -38.27 1.38 27.66
C ARG A 533 -38.29 2.90 27.55
N GLU A 534 -39.39 3.53 27.96
CA GLU A 534 -39.52 4.99 28.00
C GLU A 534 -38.66 5.58 29.13
N SER A 535 -38.57 4.90 30.28
CA SER A 535 -37.62 5.23 31.35
C SER A 535 -36.15 5.03 30.92
N GLU A 536 -35.82 3.94 30.22
CA GLU A 536 -34.47 3.70 29.68
C GLU A 536 -34.09 4.76 28.64
N ASN A 537 -35.01 5.14 27.75
CA ASN A 537 -34.78 6.21 26.79
C ASN A 537 -34.59 7.57 27.48
N GLN A 538 -35.29 7.80 28.60
CA GLN A 538 -35.13 9.01 29.40
C GLN A 538 -33.75 9.05 30.07
N GLN A 539 -33.30 7.93 30.64
CA GLN A 539 -31.95 7.80 31.18
C GLN A 539 -30.87 7.97 30.10
N HIS A 540 -31.03 7.34 28.94
CA HIS A 540 -30.09 7.51 27.83
C HIS A 540 -30.05 8.96 27.31
N ASN A 541 -31.16 9.68 27.31
CA ASN A 541 -31.18 11.10 26.98
C ASN A 541 -30.46 11.96 28.04
N GLU A 542 -30.60 11.63 29.32
CA GLU A 542 -29.87 12.31 30.40
C GLU A 542 -28.36 12.06 30.30
N ASP A 543 -27.94 10.81 30.08
CA ASP A 543 -26.53 10.44 29.85
C ASP A 543 -25.97 11.12 28.59
N LEU A 544 -26.77 11.22 27.52
CA LEU A 544 -26.39 11.88 26.28
C LEU A 544 -26.23 13.40 26.46
N GLU A 545 -27.08 14.04 27.26
CA GLU A 545 -26.92 15.45 27.62
C GLU A 545 -25.72 15.69 28.55
N GLU A 546 -25.41 14.75 29.45
CA GLU A 546 -24.19 14.80 30.26
C GLU A 546 -22.93 14.67 29.38
N LYS A 547 -22.92 13.71 28.43
CA LYS A 547 -21.83 13.56 27.47
C LYS A 547 -21.70 14.75 26.53
N LYS A 548 -22.79 15.40 26.13
CA LYS A 548 -22.75 16.66 25.36
C LYS A 548 -22.13 17.80 26.17
N LYS A 549 -22.41 17.90 27.48
CA LYS A 549 -21.76 18.89 28.36
C LYS A 549 -20.28 18.62 28.51
N GLU A 550 -19.87 17.35 28.66
CA GLU A 550 -18.47 16.95 28.71
C GLU A 550 -17.74 17.28 27.39
N ILE A 551 -18.37 17.02 26.24
CA ILE A 551 -17.86 17.42 24.92
C ILE A 551 -17.76 18.95 24.80
N ALA A 552 -18.73 19.71 25.31
CA ALA A 552 -18.68 21.17 25.27
C ALA A 552 -17.55 21.73 26.15
N GLN A 553 -17.30 21.13 27.31
CA GLN A 553 -16.17 21.48 28.17
C GLN A 553 -14.83 21.13 27.52
N LEU A 554 -14.71 19.94 26.93
CA LEU A 554 -13.51 19.54 26.18
C LEU A 554 -13.26 20.45 24.97
N ARG A 555 -14.31 20.88 24.26
CA ARG A 555 -14.20 21.87 23.18
C ARG A 555 -13.69 23.22 23.68
N GLN A 556 -14.20 23.70 24.82
CA GLN A 556 -13.70 24.94 25.42
C GLN A 556 -12.23 24.81 25.90
N GLU A 557 -11.83 23.66 26.44
CA GLU A 557 -10.43 23.38 26.77
C GLU A 557 -9.54 23.32 25.52
N ILE A 558 -10.03 22.73 24.42
CA ILE A 558 -9.34 22.74 23.13
C ILE A 558 -9.19 24.17 22.62
N ASP A 559 -10.26 24.97 22.59
CA ASP A 559 -10.21 26.37 22.14
C ASP A 559 -9.21 27.20 22.97
N THR A 560 -9.17 27.00 24.30
CA THR A 560 -8.20 27.70 25.16
C THR A 560 -6.76 27.23 24.92
N LYS A 561 -6.55 25.93 24.67
CA LYS A 561 -5.24 25.37 24.33
C LYS A 561 -4.78 25.80 22.95
N GLU A 562 -5.67 25.91 21.98
CA GLU A 562 -5.38 26.45 20.65
C GLU A 562 -4.96 27.92 20.73
N LEU A 563 -5.62 28.72 21.56
CA LEU A 563 -5.27 30.13 21.80
C LEU A 563 -3.91 30.27 22.51
N GLU A 564 -3.56 29.32 23.38
CA GLU A 564 -2.27 29.25 24.06
C GLU A 564 -1.15 28.81 23.09
N ILE A 565 -1.42 27.82 22.23
CA ILE A 565 -0.55 27.40 21.12
C ILE A 565 -0.36 28.56 20.14
N GLN A 566 -1.40 29.33 19.83
CA GLN A 566 -1.30 30.48 18.92
C GLN A 566 -0.41 31.58 19.51
N LYS A 567 -0.44 31.78 20.84
CA LYS A 567 0.47 32.69 21.55
C LYS A 567 1.90 32.18 21.57
N MET A 568 2.12 30.90 21.88
CA MET A 568 3.47 30.30 21.83
C MET A 568 4.04 30.33 20.41
N ASN A 569 3.21 30.04 19.40
CA ASN A 569 3.60 30.17 18.00
C ASN A 569 3.95 31.61 17.65
N SER A 570 3.24 32.62 18.17
CA SER A 570 3.61 34.02 17.91
C SER A 570 4.94 34.43 18.54
N SER A 571 5.27 33.95 19.76
CA SER A 571 6.57 34.20 20.39
C SER A 571 7.70 33.40 19.75
N GLU A 572 7.44 32.14 19.39
CA GLU A 572 8.41 31.33 18.64
C GLU A 572 8.64 31.91 17.24
N ASN A 573 7.63 32.49 16.60
CA ASN A 573 7.80 33.15 15.30
C ASN A 573 8.56 34.48 15.42
N GLU A 574 8.43 35.21 16.53
CA GLU A 574 9.30 36.36 16.85
C GLU A 574 10.76 35.93 17.08
N ASP A 575 10.98 34.84 17.81
CA ASP A 575 12.34 34.32 18.07
C ASP A 575 12.96 33.68 16.82
N VAL A 576 12.14 33.00 16.00
CA VAL A 576 12.53 32.54 14.66
C VAL A 576 12.81 33.74 13.75
N GLN A 577 12.04 34.84 13.80
CA GLN A 577 12.36 36.06 13.05
C GLN A 577 13.70 36.66 13.49
N LYS A 578 13.97 36.78 14.79
CA LYS A 578 15.27 37.27 15.29
C LYS A 578 16.42 36.34 14.91
N LEU A 579 16.20 35.02 14.96
CA LEU A 579 17.19 34.03 14.49
C LEU A 579 17.35 34.09 12.96
N GLN A 580 16.29 34.36 12.20
CA GLN A 580 16.32 34.52 10.75
C GLN A 580 17.04 35.81 10.36
N GLU A 581 16.82 36.90 11.09
CA GLU A 581 17.56 38.16 10.98
C GLU A 581 19.03 37.92 11.30
N ARG A 582 19.35 37.20 12.38
CA ARG A 582 20.73 36.85 12.73
C ARG A 582 21.39 35.92 11.70
N ILE A 583 20.65 34.96 11.16
CA ILE A 583 21.11 34.09 10.06
C ILE A 583 21.30 34.92 8.79
N ASN A 584 20.46 35.91 8.52
CA ASN A 584 20.60 36.80 7.38
C ASN A 584 21.81 37.74 7.55
N GLU A 585 22.05 38.27 8.74
CA GLU A 585 23.27 39.01 9.09
C GLU A 585 24.51 38.14 8.91
N LEU A 586 24.49 36.92 9.44
CA LEU A 586 25.60 35.97 9.28
C LEU A 586 25.77 35.52 7.83
N LYS A 587 24.69 35.38 7.05
CA LYS A 587 24.75 35.12 5.60
C LYS A 587 25.32 36.30 4.84
N ILE A 588 24.99 37.53 5.23
CA ILE A 588 25.61 38.74 4.67
C ILE A 588 27.10 38.70 4.97
N VAL A 589 27.52 38.47 6.22
CA VAL A 589 28.94 38.38 6.61
C VAL A 589 29.66 37.24 5.88
N VAL A 590 29.08 36.04 5.80
CA VAL A 590 29.64 34.90 5.06
C VAL A 590 29.71 35.22 3.56
N LYS A 591 28.73 35.91 3.01
CA LYS A 591 28.75 36.38 1.62
C LYS A 591 29.82 37.46 1.44
N THR A 592 29.99 38.41 2.35
CA THR A 592 31.06 39.42 2.27
C THR A 592 32.44 38.78 2.36
N LEU A 593 32.64 37.83 3.27
CA LEU A 593 33.89 37.06 3.38
C LEU A 593 34.13 36.17 2.15
N LYS A 594 33.06 35.63 1.55
CA LYS A 594 33.12 34.86 0.31
C LYS A 594 33.43 35.75 -0.90
N ASP A 595 32.84 36.93 -0.98
CA ASP A 595 33.10 37.94 -2.02
C ASP A 595 34.53 38.52 -1.85
N GLU A 596 35.03 38.65 -0.62
CA GLU A 596 36.43 38.98 -0.32
C GLU A 596 37.40 37.85 -0.69
N LEU A 597 37.00 36.59 -0.51
CA LEU A 597 37.77 35.42 -0.93
C LEU A 597 37.75 35.25 -2.45
N GLU A 598 36.60 35.47 -3.10
CA GLU A 598 36.41 35.42 -4.55
C GLU A 598 37.11 36.60 -5.24
N SER A 599 37.12 37.80 -4.66
CA SER A 599 37.90 38.94 -5.19
C SER A 599 39.41 38.76 -4.99
N LYS A 600 39.85 38.08 -3.91
CA LYS A 600 41.25 37.65 -3.77
C LYS A 600 41.62 36.53 -4.74
N GLN A 601 40.74 35.56 -4.96
CA GLN A 601 40.91 34.52 -5.98
C GLN A 601 40.85 35.09 -7.39
N SER A 602 40.04 36.12 -7.66
CA SER A 602 39.98 36.84 -8.94
C SER A 602 41.25 37.65 -9.15
N ASN A 603 41.79 38.32 -8.12
CA ASN A 603 43.08 39.01 -8.21
C ASN A 603 44.26 38.04 -8.39
N GLU A 604 44.24 36.86 -7.76
CA GLU A 604 45.22 35.81 -8.01
C GLU A 604 45.03 35.17 -9.39
N SER A 605 43.78 34.99 -9.84
CA SER A 605 43.44 34.49 -11.18
C SER A 605 43.84 35.49 -12.26
N GLU A 606 43.65 36.80 -12.06
CA GLU A 606 44.11 37.86 -12.96
C GLU A 606 45.63 37.96 -12.98
N LYS A 607 46.32 37.72 -11.86
CA LYS A 607 47.79 37.56 -11.86
C LYS A 607 48.22 36.30 -12.60
N VAL A 608 47.51 35.20 -12.43
CA VAL A 608 47.74 33.95 -13.16
C VAL A 608 47.44 34.13 -14.65
N GLU A 609 46.43 34.92 -15.02
CA GLU A 609 46.05 35.26 -16.39
C GLU A 609 47.01 36.29 -17.01
N GLN A 610 47.55 37.23 -16.23
CA GLN A 610 48.66 38.11 -16.63
C GLN A 610 49.97 37.34 -16.82
N LEU A 611 50.21 36.32 -15.99
CA LEU A 611 51.32 35.40 -16.16
C LEU A 611 51.08 34.44 -17.33
N GLN A 612 49.86 33.98 -17.57
CA GLN A 612 49.47 33.15 -18.72
C GLN A 612 49.44 33.95 -20.02
N THR A 613 49.11 35.24 -20.01
CA THR A 613 49.23 36.12 -21.17
C THR A 613 50.69 36.49 -21.42
N LYS A 614 51.54 36.62 -20.38
CA LYS A 614 53.00 36.68 -20.57
C LYS A 614 53.56 35.38 -21.12
N VAL A 615 53.11 34.23 -20.61
CA VAL A 615 53.49 32.91 -21.13
C VAL A 615 52.97 32.74 -22.55
N SER A 616 51.75 33.18 -22.86
CA SER A 616 51.15 33.16 -24.21
C SER A 616 51.85 34.12 -25.17
N ASN A 617 52.28 35.30 -24.72
CA ASN A 617 53.09 36.23 -25.52
C ASN A 617 54.49 35.68 -25.76
N LEU A 618 55.10 35.02 -24.76
CA LEU A 618 56.37 34.30 -24.94
C LEU A 618 56.19 33.06 -25.81
N GLU A 619 55.06 32.36 -25.73
CA GLU A 619 54.68 31.24 -26.61
C GLU A 619 54.36 31.72 -28.02
N SER A 620 53.87 32.94 -28.19
CA SER A 620 53.67 33.63 -29.46
C SER A 620 54.98 34.11 -30.05
N GLU A 621 55.93 34.61 -29.25
CA GLU A 621 57.31 34.89 -29.70
C GLU A 621 58.07 33.60 -30.05
N ILE A 622 57.90 32.54 -29.24
CA ILE A 622 58.38 31.19 -29.58
C ILE A 622 57.66 30.69 -30.83
N GLY A 623 56.39 31.03 -31.01
CA GLY A 623 55.57 30.75 -32.18
C GLY A 623 56.05 31.48 -33.42
N GLU A 624 56.43 32.74 -33.32
CA GLU A 624 57.02 33.55 -34.39
C GLU A 624 58.44 33.09 -34.73
N LEU A 625 59.22 32.68 -33.73
CA LEU A 625 60.52 32.04 -33.93
C LEU A 625 60.37 30.65 -34.56
N LYS A 626 59.37 29.86 -34.16
CA LYS A 626 58.99 28.61 -34.80
C LYS A 626 58.45 28.84 -36.20
N GLU A 627 57.74 29.92 -36.46
CA GLU A 627 57.22 30.33 -37.77
C GLU A 627 58.35 30.83 -38.66
N ASN A 628 59.38 31.47 -38.11
CA ASN A 628 60.59 31.82 -38.85
C ASN A 628 61.46 30.58 -39.16
N ILE A 629 61.47 29.59 -38.26
CA ILE A 629 62.04 28.26 -38.53
C ILE A 629 61.18 27.54 -39.58
N ARG A 630 59.86 27.60 -39.49
CA ARG A 630 58.90 27.02 -40.42
C ARG A 630 58.96 27.68 -41.80
N LYS A 631 59.18 28.98 -41.90
CA LYS A 631 59.42 29.70 -43.17
C LYS A 631 60.74 29.28 -43.82
N LYS A 632 61.71 28.87 -43.00
CA LYS A 632 62.98 28.27 -43.45
C LYS A 632 62.78 26.81 -43.88
N GLU A 633 61.91 26.07 -43.19
CA GLU A 633 61.43 24.73 -43.58
C GLU A 633 60.50 24.78 -44.81
N GLU A 634 59.77 25.88 -45.01
CA GLU A 634 58.92 26.14 -46.19
C GLU A 634 59.77 26.49 -47.40
N SER A 635 60.84 27.26 -47.22
CA SER A 635 61.87 27.44 -48.26
C SER A 635 62.53 26.11 -48.63
N GLN A 636 62.71 25.19 -47.68
CA GLN A 636 63.14 23.81 -47.94
C GLN A 636 61.99 22.94 -48.53
N SER A 637 60.73 23.23 -48.19
CA SER A 637 59.53 22.60 -48.75
C SER A 637 59.23 23.08 -50.16
N GLU A 638 59.68 24.26 -50.56
CA GLU A 638 59.62 24.78 -51.93
C GLU A 638 60.63 24.06 -52.82
N GLU A 639 61.79 23.70 -52.26
CA GLU A 639 62.73 22.72 -52.83
C GLU A 639 62.09 21.31 -52.94
N ILE A 640 61.19 20.94 -52.02
CA ILE A 640 60.36 19.71 -52.09
C ILE A 640 59.13 19.90 -53.01
N GLN A 641 58.61 21.10 -53.25
CA GLN A 641 57.47 21.33 -54.15
C GLN A 641 57.92 21.27 -55.62
N HIS A 642 59.19 21.54 -55.89
CA HIS A 642 59.86 21.12 -57.12
C HIS A 642 59.87 19.57 -57.27
N ILE A 643 59.74 18.79 -56.19
CA ILE A 643 59.46 17.34 -56.25
C ILE A 643 57.97 17.08 -56.55
N LYS A 644 57.03 17.91 -56.10
CA LYS A 644 55.61 17.86 -56.51
C LYS A 644 55.30 18.40 -57.90
N ASP A 645 56.29 18.95 -58.60
CA ASP A 645 56.27 18.96 -60.08
C ASP A 645 56.15 17.54 -60.67
N GLN A 646 56.29 16.49 -59.87
CA GLN A 646 55.89 15.12 -60.20
C GLN A 646 54.37 14.87 -60.07
N ASP A 647 53.67 15.55 -59.16
CA ASP A 647 52.20 15.45 -59.00
C ASP A 647 51.43 16.24 -60.08
N LYS A 648 52.11 17.16 -60.79
CA LYS A 648 51.65 17.68 -62.09
C LYS A 648 51.32 16.57 -63.09
N GLU A 649 51.86 15.35 -62.93
CA GLU A 649 51.52 14.18 -63.75
C GLU A 649 50.19 13.52 -63.34
N VAL A 650 49.78 13.66 -62.07
CA VAL A 650 48.48 13.17 -61.57
C VAL A 650 47.35 14.10 -62.01
N ILE A 651 47.60 15.41 -62.00
CA ILE A 651 46.69 16.42 -62.59
C ILE A 651 46.40 16.11 -64.07
N ARG A 652 47.38 15.57 -64.82
CA ARG A 652 47.18 15.16 -66.22
C ARG A 652 46.18 14.00 -66.38
N LYS A 653 46.18 13.03 -65.46
CA LYS A 653 45.27 11.87 -65.49
C LYS A 653 43.84 12.20 -65.04
N LEU A 654 43.68 13.12 -64.09
CA LEU A 654 42.35 13.59 -63.67
C LEU A 654 41.68 14.48 -64.72
N GLN A 655 42.45 15.25 -65.49
CA GLN A 655 41.93 16.04 -66.62
C GLN A 655 41.45 15.17 -67.80
N GLU A 656 42.04 13.99 -67.98
CA GLU A 656 41.62 12.98 -68.96
C GLU A 656 40.28 12.31 -68.57
N ILE A 657 40.03 12.12 -67.27
CA ILE A 657 38.73 11.62 -66.76
C ILE A 657 37.64 12.70 -66.88
N ASN A 658 37.97 13.97 -66.62
CA ASN A 658 37.01 15.06 -66.66
C ASN A 658 36.60 15.46 -68.09
N THR A 659 37.48 15.29 -69.08
CA THR A 659 37.15 15.47 -70.50
C THR A 659 36.24 14.36 -71.03
N ASN A 660 36.41 13.12 -70.54
CA ASN A 660 35.50 12.02 -70.87
C ASN A 660 34.08 12.23 -70.30
N LEU A 661 33.95 12.68 -69.04
CA LEU A 661 32.65 12.98 -68.42
C LEU A 661 31.92 14.16 -69.08
N LEU A 662 32.62 15.20 -69.53
CA LEU A 662 32.01 16.33 -70.26
C LEU A 662 31.53 15.94 -71.67
N SER A 663 32.21 15.00 -72.34
CA SER A 663 31.75 14.46 -73.63
C SER A 663 30.50 13.58 -73.52
N GLU A 664 30.30 12.95 -72.36
CA GLU A 664 29.15 12.07 -72.07
C GLU A 664 27.92 12.90 -71.69
N ILE A 665 28.10 14.04 -71.01
CA ILE A 665 27.04 15.01 -70.72
C ILE A 665 26.55 15.72 -72.00
N GLN A 666 27.43 16.00 -72.97
CA GLN A 666 27.02 16.58 -74.26
C GLN A 666 26.26 15.57 -75.15
N LYS A 667 26.53 14.27 -75.06
CA LYS A 667 25.74 13.23 -75.75
C LYS A 667 24.30 13.12 -75.21
N VAL A 668 24.12 13.19 -73.90
CA VAL A 668 22.79 13.11 -73.27
C VAL A 668 21.93 14.35 -73.58
N GLN A 669 22.54 15.53 -73.76
CA GLN A 669 21.83 16.75 -74.16
C GLN A 669 21.44 16.77 -75.66
N GLU A 670 22.14 16.04 -76.51
CA GLU A 670 21.82 15.91 -77.94
C GLU A 670 20.79 14.81 -78.22
N ASP A 671 20.73 13.77 -77.37
CA ASP A 671 19.70 12.72 -77.41
C ASP A 671 18.32 13.23 -76.92
N LEU A 672 18.28 14.24 -76.04
CA LEU A 672 17.02 14.88 -75.62
C LEU A 672 16.40 15.74 -76.73
N LYS A 673 17.23 16.31 -77.62
CA LYS A 673 16.79 17.21 -78.70
C LYS A 673 16.31 16.46 -79.95
N LYS A 674 16.88 15.28 -80.24
CA LYS A 674 16.42 14.38 -81.32
C LYS A 674 15.09 13.67 -81.01
N SER A 675 14.75 13.50 -79.73
CA SER A 675 13.46 12.91 -79.33
C SER A 675 12.26 13.84 -79.54
N GLN A 676 12.46 15.16 -79.54
CA GLN A 676 11.39 16.15 -79.75
C GLN A 676 11.09 16.44 -81.23
N GLU A 677 12.05 16.20 -82.14
CA GLU A 677 11.84 16.36 -83.58
C GLU A 677 11.15 15.12 -84.20
N ASN A 678 11.28 13.94 -83.58
CA ASN A 678 10.60 12.70 -84.00
C ASN A 678 9.10 12.63 -83.63
N GLU A 679 8.64 13.45 -82.67
CA GLU A 679 7.22 13.51 -82.26
C GLU A 679 6.34 14.31 -83.25
N ASN A 680 6.92 15.28 -83.96
CA ASN A 680 6.19 16.13 -84.89
C ASN A 680 6.01 15.53 -86.30
N GLU A 681 6.85 14.57 -86.71
CA GLU A 681 6.64 13.80 -87.95
C GLU A 681 5.60 12.67 -87.77
N ASN A 682 5.46 12.09 -86.57
CA ASN A 682 4.42 11.10 -86.26
C ASN A 682 3.00 11.67 -86.23
N LYS A 683 2.85 12.97 -85.94
CA LYS A 683 1.55 13.66 -85.95
C LYS A 683 0.96 13.82 -87.37
N SER A 684 1.83 14.00 -88.37
CA SER A 684 1.44 14.11 -89.79
C SER A 684 1.04 12.77 -90.41
N SER A 685 1.53 11.65 -89.88
CA SER A 685 1.16 10.30 -90.36
C SER A 685 -0.20 9.84 -89.77
N LEU A 686 -0.52 10.25 -88.54
CA LEU A 686 -1.78 9.93 -87.85
C LEU A 686 -3.02 10.61 -88.46
N GLU A 687 -2.88 11.79 -89.08
CA GLU A 687 -3.99 12.47 -89.77
C GLU A 687 -4.39 11.80 -91.10
N SER A 688 -3.46 11.12 -91.76
CA SER A 688 -3.74 10.29 -92.96
C SER A 688 -4.40 8.95 -92.61
N GLU A 689 -4.27 8.48 -91.37
CA GLU A 689 -4.87 7.24 -90.89
C GLU A 689 -6.29 7.49 -90.35
N ASN A 690 -6.54 8.67 -89.77
CA ASN A 690 -7.86 9.13 -89.32
C ASN A 690 -8.90 9.24 -90.45
N THR A 691 -8.49 9.59 -91.66
CA THR A 691 -9.39 9.67 -92.84
C THR A 691 -9.79 8.29 -93.38
N LYS A 692 -8.98 7.25 -93.16
CA LYS A 692 -9.35 5.86 -93.48
C LYS A 692 -10.23 5.22 -92.40
N LEU A 693 -10.01 5.58 -91.13
CA LEU A 693 -10.87 5.17 -90.01
C LEU A 693 -12.28 5.77 -90.10
N GLN A 694 -12.44 6.99 -90.61
CA GLN A 694 -13.77 7.58 -90.88
C GLN A 694 -14.57 6.84 -91.97
N GLY A 695 -13.90 6.21 -92.94
CA GLY A 695 -14.56 5.35 -93.94
C GLY A 695 -15.08 4.04 -93.35
N ILE A 696 -14.35 3.45 -92.40
CA ILE A 696 -14.76 2.23 -91.69
C ILE A 696 -15.90 2.53 -90.69
N ILE A 697 -15.93 3.73 -90.10
CA ILE A 697 -17.00 4.15 -89.18
C ILE A 697 -18.35 4.21 -89.89
N VAL A 698 -18.42 4.72 -91.13
CA VAL A 698 -19.68 4.78 -91.89
C VAL A 698 -20.21 3.38 -92.24
N GLU A 699 -19.32 2.43 -92.58
CA GLU A 699 -19.71 1.03 -92.81
C GLU A 699 -20.17 0.34 -91.52
N LYS A 700 -19.53 0.63 -90.38
CA LYS A 700 -19.99 0.15 -89.06
C LYS A 700 -21.30 0.79 -88.61
N ASP A 701 -21.56 2.05 -88.93
CA ASP A 701 -22.85 2.71 -88.64
C ASP A 701 -24.02 2.08 -89.43
N GLN A 702 -23.74 1.58 -90.64
CA GLN A 702 -24.74 0.87 -91.44
C GLN A 702 -25.03 -0.54 -90.87
N GLU A 703 -24.00 -1.24 -90.38
CA GLU A 703 -24.13 -2.52 -89.66
C GLU A 703 -24.83 -2.33 -88.29
N ILE A 704 -24.59 -1.22 -87.59
CA ILE A 704 -25.29 -0.84 -86.35
C ILE A 704 -26.79 -0.62 -86.59
N ASN A 705 -27.19 -0.05 -87.73
CA ASN A 705 -28.60 0.15 -88.04
C ASN A 705 -29.33 -1.16 -88.34
N GLU A 706 -28.68 -2.11 -89.00
CA GLU A 706 -29.24 -3.46 -89.22
C GLU A 706 -29.33 -4.25 -87.89
N LEU A 707 -28.31 -4.13 -87.03
CA LEU A 707 -28.37 -4.65 -85.66
C LEU A 707 -29.46 -3.98 -84.82
N HIS A 708 -29.69 -2.67 -84.95
CA HIS A 708 -30.78 -1.97 -84.26
C HIS A 708 -32.15 -2.48 -84.68
N GLN A 709 -32.34 -2.83 -85.96
CA GLN A 709 -33.59 -3.44 -86.42
C GLN A 709 -33.80 -4.84 -85.84
N GLN A 710 -32.75 -5.67 -85.78
CA GLN A 710 -32.81 -6.97 -85.11
C GLN A 710 -33.05 -6.83 -83.60
N VAL A 711 -32.45 -5.83 -82.95
CA VAL A 711 -32.68 -5.48 -81.55
C VAL A 711 -34.14 -5.05 -81.32
N SER A 712 -34.75 -4.33 -82.26
CA SER A 712 -36.17 -3.95 -82.16
C SER A 712 -37.09 -5.16 -82.24
N GLU A 713 -36.80 -6.12 -83.11
CA GLU A 713 -37.59 -7.35 -83.26
C GLU A 713 -37.41 -8.29 -82.06
N THR A 714 -36.18 -8.43 -81.54
CA THR A 714 -35.93 -9.14 -80.28
C THR A 714 -36.54 -8.43 -79.08
N LYS A 715 -36.63 -7.10 -79.10
CA LYS A 715 -37.30 -6.32 -78.05
C LYS A 715 -38.81 -6.54 -78.05
N GLN A 716 -39.43 -6.66 -79.21
CA GLN A 716 -40.86 -6.99 -79.28
C GLN A 716 -41.15 -8.44 -78.85
N GLN A 717 -40.25 -9.39 -79.16
CA GLN A 717 -40.32 -10.74 -78.60
C GLN A 717 -40.06 -10.76 -77.08
N PHE A 718 -39.18 -9.89 -76.60
CA PHE A 718 -38.94 -9.69 -75.18
C PHE A 718 -40.18 -9.13 -74.49
N ASP A 719 -40.91 -8.18 -75.09
CA ASP A 719 -42.14 -7.61 -74.53
C ASP A 719 -43.28 -8.65 -74.45
N ASP A 720 -43.40 -9.55 -75.43
CA ASP A 720 -44.36 -10.68 -75.43
C ASP A 720 -43.99 -11.76 -74.39
N ILE A 721 -42.69 -12.00 -74.18
CA ILE A 721 -42.20 -12.87 -73.10
C ILE A 721 -42.39 -12.19 -71.75
N GLN A 722 -42.19 -10.87 -71.66
CA GLN A 722 -42.33 -10.06 -70.45
C GLN A 722 -43.78 -9.94 -69.99
N THR A 723 -44.75 -9.90 -70.91
CA THR A 723 -46.17 -9.99 -70.57
C THR A 723 -46.55 -11.37 -70.04
N LYS A 724 -46.07 -12.45 -70.66
CA LYS A 724 -46.28 -13.82 -70.13
C LYS A 724 -45.58 -14.05 -68.79
N LEU A 725 -44.39 -13.48 -68.60
CA LEU A 725 -43.68 -13.44 -67.31
C LEU A 725 -44.43 -12.61 -66.29
N SER A 726 -45.10 -11.52 -66.68
CA SER A 726 -45.92 -10.69 -65.79
C SER A 726 -47.18 -11.43 -65.33
N ASP A 727 -47.84 -12.18 -66.21
CA ASP A 727 -49.02 -12.99 -65.86
C ASP A 727 -48.63 -14.19 -64.98
N SER A 728 -47.49 -14.84 -65.26
CA SER A 728 -46.92 -15.87 -64.40
C SER A 728 -46.43 -15.29 -63.06
N ASN A 729 -45.83 -14.10 -63.05
CA ASN A 729 -45.39 -13.40 -61.84
C ASN A 729 -46.57 -12.94 -61.00
N THR A 730 -47.70 -12.54 -61.57
CA THR A 730 -48.87 -12.14 -60.79
C THR A 730 -49.53 -13.34 -60.12
N SER A 731 -49.55 -14.50 -60.78
CA SER A 731 -49.98 -15.78 -60.18
C SER A 731 -48.97 -16.30 -59.14
N GLN A 732 -47.67 -16.23 -59.41
CA GLN A 732 -46.66 -16.56 -58.41
C GLN A 732 -46.62 -15.53 -57.27
N ASN A 733 -46.95 -14.26 -57.50
CA ASN A 733 -47.00 -13.24 -56.46
C ASN A 733 -48.21 -13.41 -55.55
N SER A 734 -49.35 -13.89 -56.05
CA SER A 734 -50.50 -14.21 -55.19
C SER A 734 -50.24 -15.45 -54.33
N GLU A 735 -49.59 -16.47 -54.90
CA GLU A 735 -49.14 -17.67 -54.18
C GLU A 735 -48.01 -17.33 -53.20
N ASN A 736 -47.02 -16.52 -53.61
CA ASN A 736 -45.99 -15.98 -52.74
C ASN A 736 -46.57 -15.03 -51.68
N GLU A 737 -47.66 -14.31 -51.92
CA GLU A 737 -48.34 -13.53 -50.88
C GLU A 737 -49.05 -14.43 -49.88
N GLN A 738 -49.65 -15.55 -50.31
CA GLN A 738 -50.21 -16.54 -49.40
C GLN A 738 -49.12 -17.21 -48.57
N LEU A 739 -48.04 -17.68 -49.21
CA LEU A 739 -46.88 -18.24 -48.53
C LEU A 739 -46.19 -17.20 -47.66
N ARG A 740 -46.12 -15.92 -48.07
CA ARG A 740 -45.60 -14.83 -47.23
C ARG A 740 -46.49 -14.56 -46.04
N ARG A 741 -47.82 -14.58 -46.15
CA ARG A 741 -48.71 -14.44 -44.99
C ARG A 741 -48.61 -15.65 -44.05
N GLU A 742 -48.42 -16.84 -44.59
CA GLU A 742 -48.24 -18.06 -43.81
C GLU A 742 -46.87 -18.08 -43.13
N ILE A 743 -45.82 -17.65 -43.83
CA ILE A 743 -44.48 -17.39 -43.28
C ILE A 743 -44.55 -16.24 -42.27
N GLU A 744 -45.32 -15.18 -42.47
CA GLU A 744 -45.43 -14.04 -41.55
C GLU A 744 -46.23 -14.42 -40.30
N LEU A 745 -47.23 -15.29 -40.42
CA LEU A 745 -47.88 -15.94 -39.28
C LEU A 745 -46.92 -16.86 -38.55
N LYS A 746 -46.16 -17.68 -39.26
CA LYS A 746 -45.14 -18.57 -38.67
C LYS A 746 -43.97 -17.81 -38.08
N ASP A 747 -43.58 -16.69 -38.67
CA ASP A 747 -42.55 -15.76 -38.19
C ASP A 747 -43.09 -14.99 -37.00
N SER A 748 -44.40 -14.68 -36.93
CA SER A 748 -45.00 -14.11 -35.72
C SER A 748 -45.07 -15.13 -34.58
N GLU A 749 -45.26 -16.41 -34.90
CA GLU A 749 -45.27 -17.52 -33.94
C GLU A 749 -43.84 -17.84 -33.49
N ILE A 750 -42.87 -17.85 -34.42
CA ILE A 750 -41.44 -17.93 -34.15
C ILE A 750 -40.99 -16.69 -33.39
N LEU A 751 -41.46 -15.48 -33.69
CA LEU A 751 -41.13 -14.27 -32.93
C LEU A 751 -41.67 -14.38 -31.51
N LYS A 752 -42.90 -14.86 -31.29
CA LYS A 752 -43.43 -15.07 -29.94
C LYS A 752 -42.68 -16.17 -29.17
N LEU A 753 -42.33 -17.27 -29.85
CA LEU A 753 -41.54 -18.36 -29.26
C LEU A 753 -40.09 -17.94 -29.03
N SER A 754 -39.52 -17.15 -29.93
CA SER A 754 -38.16 -16.62 -29.87
C SER A 754 -38.09 -15.48 -28.87
N GLU A 755 -39.13 -14.68 -28.68
CA GLU A 755 -39.28 -13.67 -27.63
C GLU A 755 -39.48 -14.35 -26.27
N SER A 756 -40.21 -15.47 -26.22
CA SER A 756 -40.31 -16.30 -25.00
C SER A 756 -38.98 -16.98 -24.66
N LEU A 757 -38.27 -17.53 -25.65
CA LEU A 757 -36.93 -18.10 -25.50
C LEU A 757 -35.89 -17.02 -25.21
N GLN A 758 -36.03 -15.82 -25.76
CA GLN A 758 -35.16 -14.68 -25.49
C GLN A 758 -35.45 -14.08 -24.13
N ASN A 759 -36.70 -14.10 -23.63
CA ASN A 759 -37.02 -13.69 -22.26
C ASN A 759 -36.50 -14.71 -21.24
N LEU A 760 -36.59 -16.01 -21.53
CA LEU A 760 -35.95 -17.05 -20.73
C LEU A 760 -34.42 -16.96 -20.79
N SER A 761 -33.85 -16.74 -21.98
CA SER A 761 -32.41 -16.57 -22.16
C SER A 761 -31.89 -15.26 -21.57
N LEU A 762 -32.66 -14.17 -21.60
CA LEU A 762 -32.34 -12.90 -20.93
C LEU A 762 -32.44 -13.07 -19.42
N SER A 763 -33.43 -13.77 -18.90
CA SER A 763 -33.51 -14.11 -17.48
C SER A 763 -32.32 -14.94 -17.03
N GLU A 764 -31.97 -16.01 -17.76
CA GLU A 764 -30.80 -16.84 -17.48
C GLU A 764 -29.49 -16.06 -17.68
N LYS A 765 -29.42 -15.15 -18.64
CA LYS A 765 -28.25 -14.31 -18.93
C LYS A 765 -28.10 -13.15 -17.94
N ASP A 766 -29.19 -12.63 -17.40
CA ASP A 766 -29.20 -11.64 -16.32
C ASP A 766 -28.83 -12.30 -14.99
N GLU A 767 -29.24 -13.55 -14.77
CA GLU A 767 -28.86 -14.33 -13.59
C GLU A 767 -27.38 -14.80 -13.68
N ILE A 768 -26.93 -15.27 -14.85
CA ILE A 768 -25.51 -15.50 -15.15
C ILE A 768 -24.72 -14.18 -15.11
N GLY A 769 -25.31 -13.06 -15.53
CA GLY A 769 -24.72 -11.73 -15.47
C GLY A 769 -24.49 -11.29 -14.03
N LYS A 770 -25.49 -11.40 -13.17
CA LYS A 770 -25.39 -11.14 -11.72
C LYS A 770 -24.38 -12.08 -11.07
N LEU A 771 -24.41 -13.37 -11.38
CA LEU A 771 -23.41 -14.33 -10.87
C LEU A 771 -21.99 -13.99 -11.36
N ASN A 772 -21.83 -13.54 -12.60
CA ASN A 772 -20.53 -13.12 -13.12
C ASN A 772 -20.06 -11.80 -12.52
N GLU A 773 -20.95 -10.84 -12.29
CA GLU A 773 -20.65 -9.60 -11.56
C GLU A 773 -20.27 -9.89 -10.10
N GLU A 774 -20.97 -10.83 -9.46
CA GLU A 774 -20.67 -11.28 -8.12
C GLU A 774 -19.32 -12.02 -8.07
N ILE A 775 -19.05 -12.91 -9.04
CA ILE A 775 -17.74 -13.56 -9.21
C ILE A 775 -16.62 -12.54 -9.49
N GLU A 776 -16.84 -11.53 -10.32
CA GLU A 776 -15.84 -10.48 -10.59
C GLU A 776 -15.64 -9.56 -9.38
N SER A 777 -16.70 -9.25 -8.63
CA SER A 777 -16.59 -8.52 -7.36
C SER A 777 -15.80 -9.33 -6.31
N LEU A 778 -16.04 -10.64 -6.24
CA LEU A 778 -15.32 -11.56 -5.35
C LEU A 778 -13.87 -11.74 -5.79
N LYS A 779 -13.58 -11.84 -7.10
CA LYS A 779 -12.20 -11.86 -7.63
C LYS A 779 -11.48 -10.56 -7.32
N LYS A 780 -12.13 -9.41 -7.51
CA LYS A 780 -11.56 -8.10 -7.18
C LYS A 780 -11.30 -7.97 -5.68
N ASN A 781 -12.20 -8.48 -4.83
CA ASN A 781 -11.98 -8.53 -3.38
C ASN A 781 -10.84 -9.47 -3.01
N ILE A 782 -10.75 -10.66 -3.62
CA ILE A 782 -9.62 -11.60 -3.41
C ILE A 782 -8.31 -10.97 -3.87
N GLN A 783 -8.31 -10.24 -5.00
CA GLN A 783 -7.13 -9.55 -5.50
C GLN A 783 -6.73 -8.40 -4.57
N ASN A 784 -7.66 -7.57 -4.12
CA ASN A 784 -7.40 -6.51 -3.15
C ASN A 784 -6.85 -7.08 -1.84
N ILE A 785 -7.44 -8.15 -1.30
CA ILE A 785 -6.96 -8.83 -0.10
C ILE A 785 -5.57 -9.44 -0.34
N SER A 786 -5.30 -9.96 -1.54
CA SER A 786 -3.98 -10.48 -1.90
C SER A 786 -2.92 -9.38 -2.01
N GLU A 787 -3.27 -8.22 -2.57
CA GLU A 787 -2.40 -7.04 -2.67
C GLU A 787 -2.15 -6.43 -1.29
N GLU A 788 -3.18 -6.36 -0.44
CA GLU A 788 -3.08 -5.89 0.95
C GLU A 788 -2.24 -6.85 1.80
N LYS A 789 -2.39 -8.18 1.63
CA LYS A 789 -1.52 -9.18 2.24
C LYS A 789 -0.06 -8.99 1.82
N LEU A 790 0.21 -8.76 0.54
CA LEU A 790 1.56 -8.59 0.01
C LEU A 790 2.19 -7.26 0.48
N SER A 791 1.38 -6.22 0.63
CA SER A 791 1.77 -4.94 1.25
C SER A 791 2.12 -5.13 2.73
N LEU A 792 1.28 -5.83 3.49
CA LEU A 792 1.52 -6.11 4.91
C LEU A 792 2.74 -7.02 5.10
N GLU A 793 2.97 -8.01 4.23
CA GLU A 793 4.18 -8.84 4.24
C GLU A 793 5.45 -8.00 4.00
N LYS A 794 5.40 -7.04 3.06
CA LYS A 794 6.50 -6.09 2.84
C LYS A 794 6.72 -5.18 4.04
N GLU A 795 5.65 -4.67 4.66
CA GLU A 795 5.76 -3.81 5.85
C GLU A 795 6.32 -4.59 7.05
N ILE A 796 5.91 -5.84 7.25
CA ILE A 796 6.46 -6.74 8.27
C ILE A 796 7.95 -7.00 8.00
N GLN A 797 8.34 -7.24 6.76
CA GLN A 797 9.73 -7.48 6.40
C GLN A 797 10.60 -6.22 6.59
N GLN A 798 10.10 -5.05 6.20
CA GLN A 798 10.76 -3.77 6.45
C GLN A 798 10.90 -3.49 7.95
N LYS A 799 9.84 -3.75 8.74
CA LYS A 799 9.89 -3.59 10.21
C LYS A 799 10.84 -4.59 10.87
N ALA A 800 10.98 -5.80 10.32
CA ALA A 800 11.97 -6.77 10.78
C ALA A 800 13.39 -6.28 10.49
N GLU A 801 13.65 -5.72 9.31
CA GLU A 801 14.94 -5.12 8.94
C GLU A 801 15.28 -3.90 9.81
N GLU A 802 14.33 -2.98 10.01
CA GLU A 802 14.48 -1.85 10.93
C GLU A 802 14.81 -2.31 12.36
N ASN A 803 14.13 -3.35 12.86
CA ASN A 803 14.44 -3.93 14.18
C ASN A 803 15.83 -4.57 14.23
N THR A 804 16.30 -5.20 13.16
CA THR A 804 17.68 -5.72 13.10
C THR A 804 18.71 -4.60 13.08
N GLN A 805 18.45 -3.50 12.37
CA GLN A 805 19.33 -2.33 12.36
C GLN A 805 19.35 -1.62 13.71
N LEU A 806 18.19 -1.45 14.36
CA LEU A 806 18.11 -0.93 15.72
C LEU A 806 18.84 -1.85 16.72
N ALA A 807 18.77 -3.17 16.57
CA ALA A 807 19.53 -4.10 17.40
C ALA A 807 21.05 -3.95 17.21
N ILE A 808 21.52 -3.76 15.97
CA ILE A 808 22.94 -3.49 15.67
C ILE A 808 23.36 -2.14 16.24
N GLU A 809 22.52 -1.12 16.17
CA GLU A 809 22.80 0.22 16.69
C GLU A 809 22.82 0.23 18.23
N ILE A 810 21.88 -0.47 18.88
CA ILE A 810 21.91 -0.72 20.32
C ILE A 810 23.20 -1.45 20.72
N GLN A 811 23.64 -2.44 19.94
CA GLN A 811 24.89 -3.14 20.20
C GLN A 811 26.10 -2.20 20.06
N LYS A 812 26.16 -1.37 19.02
CA LYS A 812 27.22 -0.34 18.86
C LYS A 812 27.22 0.67 20.00
N ILE A 813 26.05 1.15 20.42
CA ILE A 813 25.92 2.07 21.56
C ILE A 813 26.38 1.39 22.84
N THR A 814 26.05 0.10 23.03
CA THR A 814 26.48 -0.69 24.20
C THR A 814 27.99 -0.89 24.23
N GLU A 815 28.61 -1.20 23.08
CA GLU A 815 30.07 -1.31 22.94
C GLU A 815 30.76 0.05 23.17
N THR A 816 30.17 1.14 22.67
CA THR A 816 30.69 2.50 22.88
C THR A 816 30.54 2.94 24.32
N LEU A 817 29.43 2.61 24.99
CA LEU A 817 29.23 2.85 26.42
C LEU A 817 30.22 2.05 27.24
N SER A 818 30.46 0.78 26.93
CA SER A 818 31.48 -0.04 27.60
C SER A 818 32.89 0.56 27.43
N ALA A 819 33.22 1.04 26.23
CA ALA A 819 34.50 1.71 25.98
C ALA A 819 34.60 3.03 26.76
N LYS A 820 33.54 3.85 26.79
CA LYS A 820 33.50 5.10 27.54
C LYS A 820 33.50 4.88 29.05
N GLU A 821 32.85 3.82 29.55
CA GLU A 821 32.94 3.41 30.96
C GLU A 821 34.38 3.02 31.32
N SER A 822 35.08 2.30 30.44
CA SER A 822 36.49 1.98 30.65
C SER A 822 37.38 3.23 30.65
N GLU A 823 37.09 4.21 29.79
CA GLU A 823 37.80 5.50 29.73
C GLU A 823 37.49 6.40 30.94
N VAL A 824 36.25 6.42 31.44
CA VAL A 824 35.90 7.11 32.69
C VAL A 824 36.59 6.45 33.88
N GLN A 825 36.79 5.12 33.84
CA GLN A 825 37.48 4.40 34.90
C GLN A 825 38.99 4.64 34.88
N THR A 826 39.61 4.80 33.70
CA THR A 826 41.01 5.24 33.59
C THR A 826 41.16 6.70 34.01
N LEU A 827 40.27 7.61 33.58
CA LEU A 827 40.26 9.01 33.99
C LEU A 827 40.05 9.20 35.50
N LYS A 828 39.26 8.34 36.15
CA LYS A 828 39.15 8.32 37.62
C LYS A 828 40.45 7.91 38.30
N SER A 829 41.23 7.00 37.70
CA SER A 829 42.51 6.59 38.27
C SER A 829 43.60 7.67 38.12
N THR A 830 43.68 8.35 36.96
CA THR A 830 44.59 9.48 36.75
C THR A 830 44.17 10.72 37.54
N GLY A 831 42.86 11.01 37.64
CA GLY A 831 42.35 12.09 38.49
C GLY A 831 42.66 11.88 39.98
N ASN A 832 42.64 10.62 40.46
CA ASN A 832 43.09 10.31 41.82
C ASN A 832 44.59 10.50 42.01
N GLU A 833 45.43 10.13 41.04
CA GLU A 833 46.88 10.38 41.10
C GLU A 833 47.22 11.88 41.08
N GLU A 834 46.52 12.68 40.27
CA GLU A 834 46.69 14.13 40.23
C GLU A 834 46.18 14.80 41.51
N HIS A 835 45.04 14.37 42.04
CA HIS A 835 44.52 14.85 43.31
C HIS A 835 45.48 14.53 44.46
N GLN A 836 46.12 13.35 44.45
CA GLN A 836 47.12 12.95 45.44
C GLN A 836 48.42 13.78 45.33
N LYS A 837 48.87 14.09 44.10
CA LYS A 837 49.98 15.02 43.86
C LYS A 837 49.65 16.45 44.29
N LEU A 838 48.43 16.92 44.05
CA LEU A 838 47.95 18.23 44.50
C LEU A 838 47.84 18.31 46.02
N GLN A 839 47.33 17.26 46.68
CA GLN A 839 47.31 17.18 48.13
C GLN A 839 48.72 17.18 48.74
N GLN A 840 49.67 16.47 48.12
CA GLN A 840 51.07 16.49 48.54
C GLN A 840 51.70 17.89 48.39
N LYS A 841 51.42 18.58 47.27
CA LYS A 841 51.91 19.93 47.02
C LYS A 841 51.26 20.99 47.91
N ILE A 842 49.99 20.83 48.25
CA ILE A 842 49.28 21.65 49.24
C ILE A 842 49.89 21.42 50.63
N ALA A 843 50.21 20.18 51.00
CA ALA A 843 50.87 19.88 52.28
C ALA A 843 52.27 20.50 52.37
N GLU A 844 53.07 20.44 51.30
CA GLU A 844 54.38 21.08 51.22
C GLU A 844 54.28 22.62 51.31
N ASN A 845 53.29 23.21 50.64
CA ASN A 845 53.04 24.65 50.70
C ASN A 845 52.53 25.11 52.09
N ILE A 846 51.70 24.32 52.76
CA ILE A 846 51.26 24.60 54.14
C ILE A 846 52.46 24.59 55.08
N ILE A 847 53.36 23.61 54.98
CA ILE A 847 54.59 23.55 55.79
C ILE A 847 55.50 24.76 55.51
N SER A 848 55.64 25.16 54.25
CA SER A 848 56.42 26.36 53.87
C SER A 848 55.82 27.64 54.44
N MET A 849 54.50 27.81 54.30
CA MET A 849 53.75 28.94 54.84
C MET A 849 53.76 28.99 56.37
N GLU A 850 53.73 27.84 57.05
CA GLU A 850 53.87 27.76 58.49
C GLU A 850 55.27 28.18 58.95
N SER A 851 56.32 27.82 58.18
CA SER A 851 57.69 28.31 58.45
C SER A 851 57.80 29.84 58.28
N GLU A 852 57.12 30.42 57.28
CA GLU A 852 57.09 31.87 57.07
C GLU A 852 56.23 32.59 58.10
N ARG A 853 55.09 32.03 58.50
CA ARG A 853 54.30 32.53 59.63
C ARG A 853 55.10 32.51 60.93
N GLN A 854 55.94 31.50 61.15
CA GLN A 854 56.81 31.44 62.31
C GLN A 854 57.91 32.50 62.27
N LYS A 855 58.48 32.78 61.10
CA LYS A 855 59.40 33.92 60.90
C LYS A 855 58.70 35.26 61.14
N TYR A 856 57.47 35.42 60.65
CA TYR A 856 56.66 36.62 60.86
C TYR A 856 56.27 36.79 62.33
N HIS A 857 55.98 35.70 63.05
CA HIS A 857 55.68 35.73 64.48
C HIS A 857 56.91 36.09 65.32
N ASN A 858 58.10 35.57 64.94
CA ASN A 858 59.36 35.96 65.55
C ASN A 858 59.67 37.45 65.31
N ALA A 859 59.47 37.93 64.08
CA ALA A 859 59.62 39.36 63.75
C ALA A 859 58.59 40.24 64.48
N GLN A 860 57.34 39.78 64.64
CA GLN A 860 56.34 40.47 65.47
C GLN A 860 56.73 40.48 66.95
N SER A 861 57.34 39.42 67.47
CA SER A 861 57.86 39.38 68.84
C SER A 861 59.02 40.36 69.03
N GLU A 862 59.90 40.51 68.04
CA GLU A 862 60.95 41.54 68.03
C GLU A 862 60.38 42.95 67.91
N ILE A 863 59.40 43.18 67.04
CA ILE A 863 58.69 44.46 66.94
C ILE A 863 57.97 44.78 68.26
N GLN A 864 57.42 43.78 68.95
CA GLN A 864 56.79 43.99 70.25
C GLN A 864 57.82 44.33 71.34
N LYS A 865 58.99 43.68 71.34
CA LYS A 865 60.10 44.06 72.24
C LYS A 865 60.58 45.48 71.99
N LEU A 866 60.71 45.87 70.71
CA LEU A 866 61.07 47.24 70.33
C LEU A 866 59.97 48.24 70.71
N LYS A 867 58.69 47.88 70.60
CA LYS A 867 57.58 48.70 71.10
C LYS A 867 57.58 48.84 72.62
N ASP A 868 57.92 47.78 73.35
CA ASP A 868 58.04 47.79 74.81
C ASP A 868 59.27 48.63 75.25
N GLU A 869 60.33 48.68 74.46
CA GLU A 869 61.48 49.59 74.65
C GLU A 869 61.12 51.05 74.30
N ILE A 870 60.37 51.28 73.23
CA ILE A 870 59.86 52.62 72.86
C ILE A 870 58.92 53.14 73.95
N THR A 871 58.00 52.33 74.46
CA THR A 871 57.12 52.74 75.56
C THR A 871 57.88 52.99 76.86
N LYS A 872 58.95 52.25 77.17
CA LYS A 872 59.86 52.59 78.28
C LYS A 872 60.61 53.90 78.06
N LEU A 873 61.03 54.20 76.84
CA LEU A 873 61.66 55.47 76.50
C LEU A 873 60.66 56.63 76.56
N GLU A 874 59.42 56.42 76.11
CA GLU A 874 58.32 57.38 76.22
C GLU A 874 57.94 57.64 77.69
N GLU A 875 57.89 56.61 78.55
CA GLU A 875 57.69 56.78 80.00
C GLU A 875 58.85 57.55 80.67
N ASN A 876 60.09 57.35 80.22
CA ASN A 876 61.24 58.12 80.69
C ASN A 876 61.20 59.58 80.24
N ILE A 877 60.79 59.86 78.98
CA ILE A 877 60.60 61.22 78.47
C ILE A 877 59.44 61.93 79.20
N LEU A 878 58.36 61.22 79.51
CA LEU A 878 57.24 61.73 80.32
C LEU A 878 57.66 61.99 81.78
N GLY A 879 58.60 61.20 82.31
CA GLY A 879 59.25 61.41 83.60
C GLY A 879 60.14 62.66 83.64
N GLU A 880 60.90 62.94 82.58
CA GLU A 880 61.72 64.15 82.47
C GLU A 880 60.89 65.42 82.20
N GLN A 881 59.77 65.32 81.48
CA GLN A 881 58.81 66.42 81.33
C GLN A 881 58.14 66.81 82.67
N ASN A 882 57.94 65.86 83.57
CA ASN A 882 57.40 66.11 84.92
C ASN A 882 58.41 66.79 85.87
N ILE A 883 59.72 66.67 85.60
CA ILE A 883 60.78 67.40 86.32
C ILE A 883 60.89 68.84 85.82
N ASN A 884 60.64 69.06 84.52
CA ASN A 884 60.64 70.40 83.92
C ASN A 884 59.41 71.24 84.31
N GLU A 885 58.24 70.61 84.48
CA GLU A 885 57.03 71.30 84.98
C GLU A 885 57.15 71.65 86.48
N LYS A 886 57.91 70.88 87.26
CA LYS A 886 58.21 71.16 88.68
C LYS A 886 59.17 72.34 88.84
N MET A 887 60.13 72.52 87.92
CA MET A 887 61.01 73.70 87.88
C MET A 887 60.28 74.97 87.40
N ARG A 888 59.27 74.85 86.52
CA ARG A 888 58.42 75.96 86.08
C ARG A 888 57.54 76.52 87.19
N ILE A 889 56.99 75.67 88.07
CA ILE A 889 56.16 76.09 89.22
C ILE A 889 57.02 76.75 90.32
N GLU A 890 58.31 76.40 90.44
CA GLU A 890 59.25 77.05 91.36
C GLU A 890 59.77 78.41 90.85
N PHE A 891 59.76 78.64 89.52
CA PHE A 891 60.11 79.92 88.89
C PHE A 891 58.98 80.96 89.01
N ILE A 892 57.72 80.53 88.87
CA ILE A 892 56.53 81.40 89.00
C ILE A 892 56.34 81.90 90.46
N ALA A 893 56.84 81.15 91.46
CA ALA A 893 56.85 81.58 92.86
C ALA A 893 57.92 82.66 93.18
N LYS A 894 58.96 82.81 92.35
CA LYS A 894 60.01 83.83 92.50
C LYS A 894 59.73 85.13 91.71
N GLU A 895 58.87 85.08 90.70
CA GLU A 895 58.43 86.27 89.93
C GLU A 895 57.44 87.17 90.68
N LYS A 896 56.75 86.66 91.71
CA LYS A 896 55.82 87.45 92.56
C LYS A 896 56.53 88.42 93.53
N ILE A 897 57.83 88.23 93.77
CA ILE A 897 58.68 89.13 94.57
C ILE A 897 59.27 90.26 93.69
N ILE A 898 59.31 90.09 92.36
CA ILE A 898 59.84 91.10 91.41
C ILE A 898 58.78 92.15 91.04
N SER A 899 57.49 91.83 91.17
CA SER A 899 56.38 92.79 91.03
C SER A 899 56.33 93.85 92.13
N GLU A 900 56.86 93.57 93.33
CA GLU A 900 56.91 94.53 94.44
C GLU A 900 58.11 95.48 94.35
N LEU A 901 59.15 95.15 93.59
CA LEU A 901 60.30 96.02 93.31
C LEU A 901 60.11 96.93 92.07
N ARG A 902 59.16 96.62 91.18
CA ARG A 902 58.82 97.48 90.03
C ARG A 902 58.08 98.77 90.40
N ASN A 903 57.53 98.85 91.62
CA ASN A 903 56.88 100.05 92.14
C ASN A 903 57.87 101.09 92.70
N GLU A 904 59.17 100.76 92.84
CA GLU A 904 60.23 101.71 93.25
C GLU A 904 60.93 102.41 92.06
N ILE A 905 60.69 101.98 90.81
CA ILE A 905 61.31 102.57 89.59
C ILE A 905 60.38 103.61 88.91
N SER A 906 59.40 104.14 89.66
CA SER A 906 58.70 105.38 89.30
C SER A 906 59.56 106.65 89.53
N SER A 907 60.77 106.51 90.10
CA SER A 907 61.60 107.64 90.52
C SER A 907 62.65 108.11 89.50
N THR A 908 62.86 107.41 88.38
CA THR A 908 63.84 107.80 87.36
C THR A 908 63.16 108.15 86.05
N ASN A 909 62.20 109.06 86.20
CA ASN A 909 61.85 109.99 85.15
C ASN A 909 63.12 110.70 84.63
N SER A 910 63.12 111.00 83.33
CA SER A 910 63.91 112.08 82.70
C SER A 910 65.42 111.87 82.54
N LYS A 911 65.81 111.21 81.44
CA LYS A 911 66.88 111.66 80.52
C LYS A 911 66.95 110.77 79.27
N LEU A 912 66.68 111.39 78.12
CA LEU A 912 67.00 110.98 76.74
C LEU A 912 66.28 109.72 76.20
N LEU A 913 65.30 109.77 75.29
CA LEU A 913 65.07 110.72 74.18
C LEU A 913 66.28 110.79 73.23
N ASN A 914 66.33 109.90 72.22
CA ASN A 914 66.31 110.29 70.80
C ASN A 914 66.65 109.17 69.79
N LEU A 915 65.77 109.10 68.78
CA LEU A 915 65.99 108.74 67.37
C LEU A 915 65.91 107.26 66.93
N GLU A 916 64.66 106.84 66.67
CA GLU A 916 64.07 106.58 65.34
C GLU A 916 64.95 106.14 64.15
N SER A 917 64.27 105.35 63.27
CA SER A 917 64.33 105.42 61.80
C SER A 917 65.09 104.29 61.10
N ASN A 918 64.38 103.20 60.78
CA ASN A 918 64.09 102.76 59.41
C ASN A 918 63.57 101.30 59.39
N GLY A 919 62.39 101.10 58.81
CA GLY A 919 61.77 99.77 58.64
C GLY A 919 60.26 99.77 58.34
N SER A 920 59.62 100.95 58.32
CA SER A 920 58.17 101.09 58.10
C SER A 920 57.74 101.09 56.61
N GLN A 921 58.44 100.35 55.73
CA GLN A 921 58.07 100.18 54.32
C GLN A 921 57.87 98.72 53.87
N GLU A 922 58.26 97.72 54.68
CA GLU A 922 58.10 96.29 54.32
C GLU A 922 56.85 95.63 54.93
N ILE A 923 56.32 96.16 56.04
CA ILE A 923 55.13 95.59 56.71
C ILE A 923 53.84 95.81 55.91
N SER A 924 53.78 96.82 55.04
CA SER A 924 52.60 97.14 54.21
C SER A 924 52.39 96.17 53.03
N ASN A 925 53.48 95.62 52.48
CA ASN A 925 53.40 94.70 51.32
C ASN A 925 53.09 93.25 51.73
N LEU A 926 53.46 92.85 52.95
CA LEU A 926 53.19 91.52 53.50
C LEU A 926 51.72 91.33 53.93
N GLN A 927 51.00 92.41 54.24
CA GLN A 927 49.58 92.31 54.61
C GLN A 927 48.66 92.08 53.38
N SER A 928 49.00 92.56 52.18
CA SER A 928 48.15 92.34 50.99
C SER A 928 48.26 90.94 50.37
N THR A 929 49.38 90.24 50.62
CA THR A 929 49.63 88.87 50.14
C THR A 929 49.00 87.82 51.05
N ILE A 930 48.95 88.07 52.36
CA ILE A 930 48.27 87.22 53.34
C ILE A 930 46.74 87.22 53.13
N GLU A 931 46.14 88.37 52.77
CA GLU A 931 44.69 88.46 52.50
C GLU A 931 44.28 87.70 51.22
N LYS A 932 45.13 87.68 50.18
CA LYS A 932 44.89 86.92 48.94
C LYS A 932 45.02 85.40 49.13
N LEU A 933 45.95 84.95 49.96
CA LEU A 933 46.11 83.53 50.26
C LEU A 933 44.97 82.98 51.11
N LYS A 934 44.39 83.77 52.02
CA LYS A 934 43.18 83.38 52.77
C LYS A 934 41.95 83.18 51.89
N SER A 935 41.71 84.08 50.94
CA SER A 935 40.58 83.96 50.00
C SER A 935 40.66 82.69 49.13
N ASN A 936 41.86 82.27 48.73
CA ASN A 936 42.05 81.07 47.92
C ASN A 936 41.91 79.78 48.76
N ILE A 937 42.29 79.79 50.04
CA ILE A 937 42.14 78.65 50.95
C ILE A 937 40.65 78.40 51.25
N GLU A 938 39.85 79.45 51.50
CA GLU A 938 38.41 79.31 51.72
C GLU A 938 37.67 78.78 50.46
N GLU A 939 38.13 79.14 49.26
CA GLU A 939 37.57 78.62 48.01
C GLU A 939 37.92 77.15 47.77
N ILE A 940 39.14 76.73 48.14
CA ILE A 940 39.59 75.32 48.05
C ILE A 940 38.84 74.45 49.07
N GLU A 941 38.70 74.90 50.32
CA GLU A 941 37.92 74.19 51.35
C GLU A 941 36.43 74.08 50.96
N GLY A 942 35.87 75.10 50.32
CA GLY A 942 34.51 75.09 49.80
C GLY A 942 34.30 74.18 48.58
N LYS A 943 35.35 73.94 47.78
CA LYS A 943 35.33 72.96 46.66
C LYS A 943 35.53 71.54 47.17
N GLU A 944 36.38 71.35 48.18
CA GLU A 944 36.64 70.05 48.79
C GLU A 944 35.45 69.51 49.59
N LYS A 945 34.73 70.37 50.32
CA LYS A 945 33.47 69.97 50.97
C LYS A 945 32.37 69.60 49.98
N ARG A 946 32.28 70.29 48.84
CA ARG A 946 31.32 69.93 47.77
C ARG A 946 31.70 68.59 47.11
N ALA A 947 32.96 68.41 46.75
CA ALA A 947 33.45 67.15 46.20
C ALA A 947 33.28 65.96 47.18
N GLN A 948 33.42 66.18 48.48
CA GLN A 948 33.18 65.14 49.48
C GLN A 948 31.69 64.80 49.61
N THR A 949 30.81 65.81 49.54
CA THR A 949 29.35 65.60 49.59
C THR A 949 28.87 64.87 48.32
N ASP A 950 29.44 65.18 47.16
CA ASP A 950 29.13 64.52 45.89
C ASP A 950 29.60 63.06 45.88
N ARG A 951 30.81 62.76 46.39
CA ARG A 951 31.29 61.36 46.55
C ARG A 951 30.44 60.55 47.52
N ASP A 952 29.97 61.16 48.60
CA ASP A 952 29.15 60.46 49.60
C ASP A 952 27.71 60.24 49.09
N ASN A 953 27.18 61.15 48.28
CA ASN A 953 25.91 60.96 47.56
C ASN A 953 26.04 59.86 46.49
N GLU A 954 27.12 59.85 45.71
CA GLU A 954 27.39 58.83 44.70
C GLU A 954 27.54 57.43 45.33
N LYS A 955 28.19 57.34 46.50
CA LYS A 955 28.25 56.09 47.28
C LYS A 955 26.89 55.65 47.80
N GLN A 956 26.05 56.57 48.26
CA GLN A 956 24.69 56.23 48.69
C GLN A 956 23.81 55.77 47.51
N GLU A 957 24.01 56.35 46.34
CA GLU A 957 23.32 55.96 45.12
C GLU A 957 23.81 54.58 44.63
N ASP A 958 25.12 54.30 44.65
CA ASP A 958 25.67 52.97 44.35
C ASP A 958 25.20 51.91 45.36
N LEU A 959 25.09 52.26 46.65
CA LEU A 959 24.50 51.38 47.67
C LEU A 959 23.02 51.09 47.41
N ARG A 960 22.23 52.12 47.03
CA ARG A 960 20.82 51.93 46.68
C ARG A 960 20.66 51.08 45.42
N LEU A 961 21.49 51.30 44.39
CA LEU A 961 21.48 50.48 43.18
C LEU A 961 21.84 49.02 43.50
N ARG A 962 22.85 48.78 44.33
CA ARG A 962 23.20 47.42 44.78
C ARG A 962 22.07 46.78 45.58
N GLU A 963 21.37 47.55 46.42
CA GLU A 963 20.23 47.06 47.19
C GLU A 963 19.02 46.76 46.29
N THR A 964 18.73 47.58 45.28
CA THR A 964 17.67 47.29 44.29
C THR A 964 18.02 46.07 43.44
N PHE A 965 19.27 45.93 42.99
CA PHE A 965 19.71 44.74 42.26
C PHE A 965 19.65 43.47 43.12
N ALA A 966 20.03 43.56 44.40
CA ALA A 966 19.92 42.43 45.33
C ALA A 966 18.45 42.01 45.54
N ASN A 967 17.54 42.99 45.67
CA ASN A 967 16.11 42.72 45.80
C ASN A 967 15.49 42.15 44.51
N GLU A 968 15.91 42.62 43.33
CA GLU A 968 15.48 42.05 42.05
C GLU A 968 16.01 40.63 41.85
N LEU A 969 17.25 40.35 42.22
CA LEU A 969 17.82 39.00 42.19
C LEU A 969 17.10 38.06 43.17
N ASP A 970 16.75 38.52 44.37
CA ASP A 970 15.99 37.71 45.33
C ASP A 970 14.55 37.45 44.86
N ASN A 971 13.92 38.43 44.20
CA ASN A 971 12.60 38.25 43.57
C ASN A 971 12.66 37.29 42.37
N MET A 972 13.70 37.38 41.52
CA MET A 972 13.91 36.44 40.43
C MET A 972 14.18 35.03 40.96
N ARG A 973 14.96 34.91 42.03
CA ARG A 973 15.22 33.62 42.68
C ARG A 973 13.94 32.98 43.23
N LYS A 974 13.09 33.76 43.92
CA LYS A 974 11.78 33.29 44.39
C LYS A 974 10.85 32.90 43.24
N SER A 975 10.80 33.70 42.17
CA SER A 975 10.00 33.36 40.98
C SER A 975 10.52 32.09 40.28
N LEU A 976 11.84 31.89 40.25
CA LEU A 976 12.46 30.68 39.71
C LEU A 976 12.11 29.46 40.57
N GLU A 977 12.19 29.60 41.89
CA GLU A 977 11.85 28.55 42.87
C GLU A 977 10.35 28.17 42.79
N GLU A 978 9.45 29.14 42.63
CA GLU A 978 8.02 28.90 42.39
C GLU A 978 7.77 28.15 41.06
N LYS A 979 8.48 28.52 39.99
CA LYS A 979 8.39 27.81 38.70
C LYS A 979 8.97 26.40 38.77
N GLU A 980 10.07 26.20 39.50
CA GLU A 980 10.69 24.89 39.71
C GLU A 980 9.76 23.97 40.54
N ASN A 981 9.10 24.52 41.56
CA ASN A 981 8.08 23.80 42.33
C ASN A 981 6.84 23.44 41.48
N ALA A 982 6.37 24.36 40.63
CA ALA A 982 5.26 24.07 39.70
C ALA A 982 5.65 23.01 38.66
N TYR A 983 6.88 23.06 38.14
CA TYR A 983 7.41 22.08 37.20
C TYR A 983 7.55 20.69 37.82
N THR A 984 8.06 20.60 39.06
CA THR A 984 8.16 19.32 39.78
C THR A 984 6.80 18.73 40.11
N GLU A 985 5.79 19.54 40.44
CA GLU A 985 4.42 19.07 40.66
C GLU A 985 3.76 18.58 39.36
N LEU A 986 3.95 19.31 38.25
CA LEU A 986 3.48 18.88 36.92
C LEU A 986 4.16 17.58 36.48
N LYS A 987 5.48 17.46 36.68
CA LYS A 987 6.25 16.25 36.39
C LYS A 987 5.72 15.07 37.21
N SER A 988 5.46 15.25 38.51
CA SER A 988 4.87 14.22 39.36
C SER A 988 3.47 13.78 38.89
N LYS A 989 2.62 14.73 38.46
CA LYS A 989 1.29 14.42 37.89
C LYS A 989 1.40 13.68 36.56
N ALA A 990 2.35 14.06 35.71
CA ALA A 990 2.61 13.39 34.43
C ALA A 990 3.15 11.97 34.64
N GLU A 991 4.08 11.76 35.57
CA GLU A 991 4.61 10.44 35.92
C GLU A 991 3.53 9.51 36.47
N LYS A 992 2.61 10.02 37.32
CA LYS A 992 1.46 9.22 37.81
C LYS A 992 0.48 8.85 36.69
N LYS A 993 0.22 9.75 35.74
CA LYS A 993 -0.61 9.45 34.56
C LYS A 993 0.06 8.42 33.66
N LEU A 994 1.36 8.56 33.40
CA LEU A 994 2.17 7.59 32.65
C LEU A 994 2.17 6.22 33.33
N GLN A 995 2.30 6.16 34.66
CA GLN A 995 2.28 4.90 35.40
C GLN A 995 0.89 4.23 35.33
N LYS A 996 -0.20 5.01 35.34
CA LYS A 996 -1.57 4.49 35.17
C LYS A 996 -1.81 3.96 33.75
N ILE A 997 -1.39 4.71 32.73
CA ILE A 997 -1.48 4.29 31.32
C ILE A 997 -0.65 3.03 31.10
N LYS A 998 0.56 2.97 31.65
CA LYS A 998 1.44 1.79 31.57
C LYS A 998 0.79 0.57 32.23
N GLY A 999 0.19 0.72 33.41
CA GLY A 999 -0.56 -0.36 34.06
C GLY A 999 -1.77 -0.84 33.24
N GLN A 1000 -2.51 0.07 32.60
CA GLN A 1000 -3.62 -0.30 31.71
C GLN A 1000 -3.12 -1.03 30.46
N PHE A 1001 -2.00 -0.58 29.89
CA PHE A 1001 -1.38 -1.22 28.73
C PHE A 1001 -0.82 -2.60 29.05
N ASP A 1002 -0.19 -2.77 30.21
CA ASP A 1002 0.30 -4.07 30.70
C ASP A 1002 -0.86 -5.04 30.95
N GLN A 1003 -1.99 -4.55 31.47
CA GLN A 1003 -3.20 -5.35 31.64
C GLN A 1003 -3.80 -5.78 30.30
N GLN A 1004 -3.99 -4.85 29.35
CA GLN A 1004 -4.47 -5.18 27.99
C GLN A 1004 -3.54 -6.15 27.28
N ASN A 1005 -2.22 -5.99 27.40
CA ASN A 1005 -1.25 -6.92 26.84
C ASN A 1005 -1.33 -8.32 27.49
N SER A 1006 -1.67 -8.41 28.77
CA SER A 1006 -1.87 -9.70 29.42
C SER A 1006 -3.13 -10.42 28.95
N GLU A 1007 -4.22 -9.68 28.71
CA GLU A 1007 -5.47 -10.20 28.15
C GLU A 1007 -5.27 -10.66 26.70
N ILE A 1008 -4.64 -9.83 25.85
CA ILE A 1008 -4.31 -10.19 24.46
C ILE A 1008 -3.39 -11.42 24.41
N ARG A 1009 -2.40 -11.54 25.30
CA ARG A 1009 -1.54 -12.73 25.36
C ARG A 1009 -2.31 -13.99 25.74
N SER A 1010 -3.27 -13.89 26.66
CA SER A 1010 -4.15 -15.01 27.02
C SER A 1010 -5.02 -15.44 25.84
N GLU A 1011 -5.64 -14.48 25.14
CA GLU A 1011 -6.46 -14.76 23.97
C GLU A 1011 -5.64 -15.35 22.81
N LEU A 1012 -4.40 -14.87 22.61
CA LEU A 1012 -3.48 -15.44 21.63
C LEU A 1012 -3.09 -16.87 21.95
N GLU A 1013 -2.88 -17.22 23.23
CA GLU A 1013 -2.57 -18.60 23.63
C GLU A 1013 -3.77 -19.52 23.42
N ASP A 1014 -5.00 -19.04 23.68
CA ASP A 1014 -6.24 -19.79 23.39
C ASP A 1014 -6.46 -20.00 21.89
N VAL A 1015 -6.19 -18.98 21.07
CA VAL A 1015 -6.24 -19.07 19.61
C VAL A 1015 -5.16 -20.02 19.09
N ARG A 1016 -3.95 -19.96 19.65
CA ARG A 1016 -2.85 -20.87 19.31
C ARG A 1016 -3.20 -22.32 19.62
N HIS A 1017 -3.80 -22.59 20.79
CA HIS A 1017 -4.24 -23.93 21.16
C HIS A 1017 -5.37 -24.43 20.23
N LYS A 1018 -6.28 -23.56 19.77
CA LYS A 1018 -7.29 -23.93 18.77
C LYS A 1018 -6.68 -24.27 17.41
N LEU A 1019 -5.72 -23.48 16.94
CA LEU A 1019 -4.99 -23.74 15.70
C LEU A 1019 -4.17 -25.03 15.77
N GLU A 1020 -3.58 -25.35 16.94
CA GLU A 1020 -2.84 -26.58 17.16
C GLU A 1020 -3.77 -27.82 17.11
N LEU A 1021 -4.99 -27.71 17.63
CA LEU A 1021 -6.01 -28.76 17.47
C LEU A 1021 -6.48 -28.91 16.02
N GLU A 1022 -6.74 -27.81 15.31
CA GLU A 1022 -7.15 -27.86 13.90
C GLU A 1022 -6.05 -28.41 12.98
N THR A 1023 -4.79 -28.14 13.28
CA THR A 1023 -3.65 -28.70 12.53
C THR A 1023 -3.51 -30.20 12.76
N MET A 1024 -3.67 -30.67 14.00
CA MET A 1024 -3.73 -32.11 14.29
C MET A 1024 -4.89 -32.82 13.59
N GLU A 1025 -6.08 -32.21 13.54
CA GLU A 1025 -7.22 -32.78 12.81
C GLU A 1025 -6.97 -32.83 11.29
N LYS A 1026 -6.34 -31.79 10.72
CA LYS A 1026 -5.96 -31.78 9.30
C LYS A 1026 -4.91 -32.84 8.98
N GLU A 1027 -3.92 -33.04 9.85
CA GLU A 1027 -2.92 -34.10 9.70
C GLU A 1027 -3.56 -35.50 9.75
N GLU A 1028 -4.55 -35.72 10.61
CA GLU A 1028 -5.28 -36.99 10.68
C GLU A 1028 -6.12 -37.24 9.41
N ILE A 1029 -6.76 -36.19 8.87
CA ILE A 1029 -7.51 -36.27 7.60
C ILE A 1029 -6.55 -36.53 6.44
N GLN A 1030 -5.40 -35.85 6.40
CA GLN A 1030 -4.40 -36.02 5.35
C GLN A 1030 -3.84 -37.44 5.34
N LYS A 1031 -3.59 -38.02 6.52
CA LYS A 1031 -3.17 -39.41 6.64
C LYS A 1031 -4.22 -40.40 6.13
N LYS A 1032 -5.51 -40.19 6.43
CA LYS A 1032 -6.61 -41.01 5.90
C LYS A 1032 -6.72 -40.89 4.38
N LEU A 1033 -6.56 -39.69 3.84
CA LEU A 1033 -6.56 -39.47 2.40
C LEU A 1033 -5.39 -40.20 1.71
N GLU A 1034 -4.21 -40.22 2.33
CA GLU A 1034 -3.05 -40.96 1.83
C GLU A 1034 -3.28 -42.48 1.84
N GLU A 1035 -3.90 -43.01 2.89
CA GLU A 1035 -4.29 -44.42 2.97
C GLU A 1035 -5.33 -44.80 1.90
N ASP A 1036 -6.32 -43.91 1.65
CA ASP A 1036 -7.33 -44.10 0.62
C ASP A 1036 -6.72 -44.04 -0.80
N LEU A 1037 -5.80 -43.11 -1.07
CA LEU A 1037 -5.09 -43.02 -2.35
C LEU A 1037 -4.22 -44.26 -2.62
N GLU A 1038 -3.56 -44.79 -1.59
CA GLU A 1038 -2.78 -46.02 -1.68
C GLU A 1038 -3.68 -47.24 -1.97
N SER A 1039 -4.90 -47.25 -1.42
CA SER A 1039 -5.90 -48.29 -1.71
C SER A 1039 -6.43 -48.19 -3.15
N LEU A 1040 -6.61 -46.96 -3.66
CA LEU A 1040 -7.06 -46.70 -5.02
C LEU A 1040 -6.01 -47.15 -6.04
N ARG A 1041 -4.72 -46.86 -5.78
CA ARG A 1041 -3.60 -47.34 -6.61
C ARG A 1041 -3.59 -48.86 -6.73
N LYS A 1042 -3.80 -49.59 -5.63
CA LYS A 1042 -3.88 -51.06 -5.65
C LYS A 1042 -5.07 -51.58 -6.47
N SER A 1043 -6.19 -50.86 -6.44
CA SER A 1043 -7.37 -51.17 -7.27
C SER A 1043 -7.08 -50.94 -8.76
N GLU A 1044 -6.36 -49.87 -9.09
CA GLU A 1044 -5.98 -49.54 -10.46
C GLU A 1044 -4.97 -50.55 -11.03
N GLU A 1045 -3.97 -50.97 -10.25
CA GLU A 1045 -3.06 -52.05 -10.63
C GLU A 1045 -3.79 -53.39 -10.88
N LEU A 1046 -4.85 -53.68 -10.12
CA LEU A 1046 -5.71 -54.85 -10.35
C LEU A 1046 -6.53 -54.72 -11.64
N LYS A 1047 -7.01 -53.51 -11.94
CA LYS A 1047 -7.75 -53.22 -13.17
C LYS A 1047 -6.85 -53.37 -14.40
N ASP A 1048 -5.61 -52.91 -14.35
CA ASP A 1048 -4.64 -53.06 -15.43
C ASP A 1048 -4.27 -54.53 -15.66
N LYS A 1049 -4.12 -55.32 -14.59
CA LYS A 1049 -3.92 -56.77 -14.70
C LYS A 1049 -5.11 -57.48 -15.35
N LEU A 1050 -6.33 -57.09 -14.98
CA LEU A 1050 -7.56 -57.61 -15.58
C LEU A 1050 -7.69 -57.21 -17.04
N GLN A 1051 -7.34 -55.97 -17.40
CA GLN A 1051 -7.38 -55.50 -18.78
C GLN A 1051 -6.36 -56.25 -19.65
N LEU A 1052 -5.15 -56.48 -19.13
CA LEU A 1052 -4.15 -57.29 -19.83
C LEU A 1052 -4.63 -58.73 -20.05
N GLU A 1053 -5.33 -59.32 -19.09
CA GLU A 1053 -5.92 -60.66 -19.23
C GLU A 1053 -7.05 -60.67 -20.27
N VAL A 1054 -7.89 -59.63 -20.29
CA VAL A 1054 -8.94 -59.45 -21.30
C VAL A 1054 -8.32 -59.32 -22.69
N ASP A 1055 -7.29 -58.50 -22.86
CA ASP A 1055 -6.60 -58.31 -24.14
C ASP A 1055 -5.94 -59.63 -24.61
N ASN A 1056 -5.35 -60.41 -23.69
CA ASN A 1056 -4.79 -61.73 -23.98
C ASN A 1056 -5.88 -62.73 -24.43
N LEU A 1057 -7.02 -62.76 -23.75
CA LEU A 1057 -8.15 -63.61 -24.11
C LEU A 1057 -8.77 -63.19 -25.45
N GLU A 1058 -8.88 -61.89 -25.72
CA GLU A 1058 -9.34 -61.38 -27.01
C GLU A 1058 -8.39 -61.76 -28.15
N ALA A 1059 -7.07 -61.69 -27.92
CA ALA A 1059 -6.08 -62.16 -28.87
C ALA A 1059 -6.18 -63.67 -29.12
N GLU A 1060 -6.50 -64.46 -28.10
CA GLU A 1060 -6.70 -65.91 -28.22
C GLU A 1060 -8.00 -66.23 -28.96
N VAL A 1061 -9.10 -65.52 -28.67
CA VAL A 1061 -10.36 -65.59 -29.43
C VAL A 1061 -10.12 -65.23 -30.90
N LYS A 1062 -9.32 -64.21 -31.18
CA LYS A 1062 -8.97 -63.80 -32.55
C LYS A 1062 -8.15 -64.88 -33.27
N LYS A 1063 -7.20 -65.53 -32.58
CA LYS A 1063 -6.46 -66.70 -33.11
C LYS A 1063 -7.39 -67.87 -33.41
N LEU A 1064 -8.33 -68.17 -32.52
CA LEU A 1064 -9.31 -69.24 -32.71
C LEU A 1064 -10.28 -68.93 -33.86
N LYS A 1065 -10.65 -67.66 -34.04
CA LYS A 1065 -11.48 -67.20 -35.16
C LYS A 1065 -10.78 -67.40 -36.50
N ILE A 1066 -9.50 -67.00 -36.60
CA ILE A 1066 -8.67 -67.22 -37.79
C ILE A 1066 -8.46 -68.73 -38.05
N ALA A 1067 -8.27 -69.53 -37.00
CA ALA A 1067 -8.16 -70.99 -37.13
C ALA A 1067 -9.47 -71.61 -37.63
N ASN A 1068 -10.63 -71.11 -37.22
CA ASN A 1068 -11.93 -71.58 -37.66
C ASN A 1068 -12.25 -71.18 -39.11
N GLU A 1069 -11.93 -69.94 -39.49
CA GLU A 1069 -12.04 -69.47 -40.87
C GLU A 1069 -11.14 -70.29 -41.82
N ASN A 1070 -9.91 -70.61 -41.38
CA ASN A 1070 -9.01 -71.49 -42.13
C ASN A 1070 -9.50 -72.94 -42.22
N LYS A 1071 -10.23 -73.43 -41.22
CA LYS A 1071 -10.82 -74.78 -41.22
C LYS A 1071 -12.02 -74.86 -42.17
N ASN A 1072 -12.85 -73.83 -42.21
CA ASN A 1072 -13.97 -73.69 -43.16
C ASN A 1072 -13.49 -73.55 -44.60
N ALA A 1073 -12.40 -72.81 -44.85
CA ALA A 1073 -11.77 -72.71 -46.17
C ALA A 1073 -11.17 -74.05 -46.66
N LYS A 1074 -10.71 -74.90 -45.73
CA LYS A 1074 -10.22 -76.26 -46.04
C LYS A 1074 -11.36 -77.24 -46.35
N GLN A 1075 -12.49 -77.10 -45.68
CA GLN A 1075 -13.68 -77.90 -45.92
C GLN A 1075 -14.38 -77.55 -47.26
N ASP A 1076 -14.35 -76.29 -47.69
CA ASP A 1076 -14.86 -75.86 -49.00
C ASP A 1076 -13.94 -76.30 -50.15
N THR A 1077 -12.62 -76.36 -49.93
CA THR A 1077 -11.66 -76.86 -50.93
C THR A 1077 -11.69 -78.37 -51.10
N ASP A 1078 -11.91 -79.14 -50.03
CA ASP A 1078 -12.10 -80.59 -50.11
C ASP A 1078 -13.49 -80.95 -50.68
N SER A 1079 -14.54 -80.17 -50.39
CA SER A 1079 -15.86 -80.33 -51.05
C SER A 1079 -15.78 -80.08 -52.56
N ARG A 1080 -14.99 -79.08 -53.01
CA ARG A 1080 -14.72 -78.84 -54.44
C ARG A 1080 -13.87 -79.93 -55.10
N LYS A 1081 -13.00 -80.64 -54.36
CA LYS A 1081 -12.28 -81.81 -54.88
C LYS A 1081 -13.18 -83.02 -55.04
N VAL A 1082 -14.04 -83.30 -54.05
CA VAL A 1082 -15.04 -84.38 -54.13
C VAL A 1082 -16.01 -84.14 -55.31
N VAL A 1083 -16.44 -82.90 -55.55
CA VAL A 1083 -17.26 -82.57 -56.74
C VAL A 1083 -16.50 -82.80 -58.05
N ARG A 1084 -15.19 -82.49 -58.12
CA ARG A 1084 -14.38 -82.76 -59.33
C ARG A 1084 -14.10 -84.25 -59.54
N GLU A 1085 -13.93 -85.03 -58.48
CA GLU A 1085 -13.79 -86.48 -58.58
C GLU A 1085 -15.12 -87.13 -58.99
N LEU A 1086 -16.25 -86.70 -58.42
CA LEU A 1086 -17.58 -87.13 -58.88
C LEU A 1086 -17.86 -86.73 -60.32
N GLN A 1087 -17.43 -85.54 -60.78
CA GLN A 1087 -17.56 -85.14 -62.18
C GLN A 1087 -16.67 -85.97 -63.12
N LYS A 1088 -15.49 -86.41 -62.67
CA LYS A 1088 -14.64 -87.35 -63.42
C LYS A 1088 -15.25 -88.75 -63.46
N GLU A 1089 -15.81 -89.21 -62.34
CA GLU A 1089 -16.48 -90.50 -62.23
C GLU A 1089 -17.72 -90.54 -63.13
N VAL A 1090 -18.55 -89.49 -63.14
CA VAL A 1090 -19.70 -89.37 -64.05
C VAL A 1090 -19.26 -89.36 -65.51
N LYS A 1091 -18.14 -88.71 -65.83
CA LYS A 1091 -17.59 -88.68 -67.20
C LYS A 1091 -17.05 -90.04 -67.62
N ASN A 1092 -16.39 -90.77 -66.71
CA ASN A 1092 -15.94 -92.14 -66.93
C ASN A 1092 -17.12 -93.12 -67.04
N LEU A 1093 -18.16 -92.97 -66.23
CA LEU A 1093 -19.39 -93.75 -66.33
C LEU A 1093 -20.13 -93.49 -67.64
N TYR A 1094 -20.07 -92.28 -68.20
CA TYR A 1094 -20.60 -92.02 -69.55
C TYR A 1094 -19.77 -92.68 -70.66
N VAL A 1095 -18.45 -92.80 -70.49
CA VAL A 1095 -17.57 -93.53 -71.41
C VAL A 1095 -17.81 -95.03 -71.29
N GLU A 1096 -17.84 -95.58 -70.08
CA GLU A 1096 -18.19 -96.99 -69.83
C GLU A 1096 -19.61 -97.32 -70.27
N LEU A 1097 -20.59 -96.42 -70.11
CA LEU A 1097 -21.96 -96.63 -70.58
C LEU A 1097 -22.03 -96.68 -72.10
N ASN A 1098 -21.24 -95.85 -72.81
CA ASN A 1098 -21.13 -95.90 -74.27
C ASN A 1098 -20.36 -97.14 -74.76
N GLU A 1099 -19.30 -97.55 -74.07
CA GLU A 1099 -18.60 -98.81 -74.36
C GLU A 1099 -19.47 -100.03 -74.07
N LYS A 1100 -20.29 -99.98 -73.01
CA LYS A 1100 -21.29 -101.00 -72.69
C LYS A 1100 -22.46 -100.99 -73.68
N HIS A 1101 -22.89 -99.84 -74.21
CA HIS A 1101 -23.89 -99.79 -75.28
C HIS A 1101 -23.33 -100.37 -76.59
N ALA A 1102 -22.06 -100.11 -76.92
CA ALA A 1102 -21.40 -100.76 -78.06
C ALA A 1102 -21.28 -102.29 -77.87
N GLN A 1103 -20.95 -102.75 -76.66
CA GLN A 1103 -20.97 -104.17 -76.30
C GLN A 1103 -22.41 -104.75 -76.27
N PHE A 1104 -23.42 -103.95 -75.94
CA PHE A 1104 -24.83 -104.37 -75.90
C PHE A 1104 -25.43 -104.46 -77.29
N ASP A 1105 -25.01 -103.62 -78.25
CA ASP A 1105 -25.39 -103.71 -79.66
C ASP A 1105 -24.72 -104.92 -80.34
N GLU A 1106 -23.48 -105.23 -79.98
CA GLU A 1106 -22.75 -106.44 -80.42
C GLU A 1106 -23.37 -107.72 -79.82
N VAL A 1107 -23.79 -107.69 -78.55
CA VAL A 1107 -24.49 -108.79 -77.87
C VAL A 1107 -25.98 -108.89 -78.27
N ASN A 1108 -26.63 -107.82 -78.75
CA ASN A 1108 -28.01 -107.87 -79.29
C ASN A 1108 -28.07 -108.43 -80.71
N GLU A 1109 -27.01 -108.29 -81.52
CA GLU A 1109 -26.85 -109.02 -82.78
C GLU A 1109 -26.62 -110.53 -82.54
N GLU A 1110 -25.94 -110.90 -81.45
CA GLU A 1110 -25.72 -112.30 -81.04
C GLU A 1110 -26.93 -112.91 -80.29
N LEU A 1111 -27.69 -112.13 -79.52
CA LEU A 1111 -28.94 -112.54 -78.85
C LEU A 1111 -30.12 -112.74 -79.82
N LYS A 1112 -30.06 -112.18 -81.03
CA LYS A 1112 -31.02 -112.47 -82.11
C LYS A 1112 -30.77 -113.83 -82.78
N LYS A 1113 -29.60 -114.45 -82.55
CA LYS A 1113 -29.21 -115.75 -83.11
C LYS A 1113 -29.29 -116.93 -82.14
N LEU A 1114 -29.35 -116.70 -80.82
CA LEU A 1114 -29.22 -117.78 -79.82
C LEU A 1114 -30.25 -117.74 -78.67
N LYS A 1115 -31.44 -117.17 -78.90
CA LYS A 1115 -32.55 -117.19 -77.93
C LYS A 1115 -33.91 -117.54 -78.56
N ASN A 1116 -33.89 -118.51 -79.47
CA ASN A 1116 -34.85 -119.62 -79.46
C ASN A 1116 -34.25 -120.65 -78.50
N GLU A 1117 -35.09 -121.21 -77.61
CA GLU A 1117 -34.72 -122.03 -76.44
C GLU A 1117 -34.28 -121.19 -75.21
N GLN A 1118 -34.77 -121.35 -73.99
CA GLN A 1118 -35.96 -121.95 -73.37
C GLN A 1118 -35.96 -121.34 -71.94
N THR A 1119 -36.97 -120.54 -71.52
CA THR A 1119 -37.94 -120.87 -70.44
C THR A 1119 -37.37 -121.75 -69.30
N GLN A 1120 -37.53 -121.47 -67.99
CA GLN A 1120 -38.30 -120.52 -67.18
C GLN A 1120 -38.02 -120.87 -65.68
N VAL A 1121 -38.47 -120.02 -64.75
CA VAL A 1121 -38.91 -120.29 -63.35
C VAL A 1121 -38.08 -119.70 -62.17
N ASN A 1122 -38.52 -118.49 -61.77
CA ASN A 1122 -38.93 -117.98 -60.44
C ASN A 1122 -38.11 -118.21 -59.15
N GLY A 1123 -37.73 -117.10 -58.47
CA GLY A 1123 -38.64 -116.42 -57.52
C GLY A 1123 -38.17 -116.16 -56.07
N LYS A 1124 -38.14 -114.85 -55.71
CA LYS A 1124 -38.53 -114.18 -54.42
C LYS A 1124 -37.57 -114.04 -53.20
N SER A 1125 -37.29 -112.74 -52.91
CA SER A 1125 -37.55 -111.98 -51.66
C SER A 1125 -36.57 -111.98 -50.47
N GLU A 1126 -36.33 -110.75 -50.00
CA GLU A 1126 -35.41 -110.22 -48.98
C GLU A 1126 -35.70 -110.60 -47.51
N ASN A 1127 -34.63 -110.63 -46.70
CA ASN A 1127 -34.52 -110.44 -45.23
C ASN A 1127 -33.04 -110.04 -44.96
N VAL A 1128 -32.70 -108.89 -44.36
CA VAL A 1128 -32.72 -108.47 -42.93
C VAL A 1128 -31.46 -108.90 -42.13
N GLU A 1129 -30.91 -107.92 -41.38
CA GLU A 1129 -29.98 -108.01 -40.21
C GLU A 1129 -28.50 -108.35 -40.49
N GLU A 1130 -27.47 -107.88 -39.78
CA GLU A 1130 -27.28 -107.08 -38.56
C GLU A 1130 -25.76 -106.87 -38.42
N ASP A 1131 -25.28 -105.69 -38.01
CA ASP A 1131 -24.13 -105.55 -37.10
C ASP A 1131 -23.81 -104.06 -36.85
N ASP A 1132 -24.56 -103.43 -35.95
CA ASP A 1132 -24.14 -102.17 -35.33
C ASP A 1132 -24.65 -102.09 -33.88
N ARG A 1133 -24.03 -102.86 -32.98
CA ARG A 1133 -24.34 -102.84 -31.54
C ARG A 1133 -23.12 -103.06 -30.65
N ARG A 1134 -22.09 -102.22 -30.79
CA ARG A 1134 -21.05 -102.15 -29.75
C ARG A 1134 -20.43 -100.79 -29.44
N SER A 1135 -21.03 -99.70 -29.93
CA SER A 1135 -20.56 -98.33 -29.63
C SER A 1135 -21.60 -97.42 -28.97
N GLU A 1136 -22.82 -97.89 -28.65
CA GLU A 1136 -23.88 -97.03 -28.09
C GLU A 1136 -23.90 -96.89 -26.56
N PHE A 1137 -23.13 -97.69 -25.83
CA PHE A 1137 -23.14 -97.64 -24.35
C PHE A 1137 -22.13 -96.64 -23.77
N SER A 1138 -21.02 -96.37 -24.48
CA SER A 1138 -20.02 -95.36 -24.08
C SER A 1138 -20.52 -93.93 -24.29
N TYR A 1139 -21.23 -93.69 -25.40
CA TYR A 1139 -21.75 -92.35 -25.71
C TYR A 1139 -22.96 -91.96 -24.86
N LYS A 1140 -23.77 -92.92 -24.38
CA LYS A 1140 -24.88 -92.59 -23.46
C LYS A 1140 -24.41 -92.21 -22.06
N GLU A 1141 -23.32 -92.80 -21.57
CA GLU A 1141 -22.74 -92.46 -20.27
C GLU A 1141 -21.94 -91.15 -20.33
N GLU A 1142 -21.22 -90.88 -21.43
CA GLU A 1142 -20.62 -89.57 -21.69
C GLU A 1142 -21.67 -88.48 -21.89
N ILE A 1143 -22.77 -88.74 -22.60
CA ILE A 1143 -23.87 -87.77 -22.75
C ILE A 1143 -24.57 -87.55 -21.39
N ALA A 1144 -24.71 -88.57 -20.55
CA ALA A 1144 -25.26 -88.41 -19.19
C ALA A 1144 -24.30 -87.63 -18.27
N SER A 1145 -22.99 -87.86 -18.36
CA SER A 1145 -21.97 -87.10 -17.62
C SER A 1145 -21.88 -85.65 -18.10
N LEU A 1146 -21.97 -85.42 -19.41
CA LEU A 1146 -22.01 -84.08 -20.00
C LEU A 1146 -23.31 -83.35 -19.68
N LYS A 1147 -24.46 -84.04 -19.66
CA LYS A 1147 -25.72 -83.46 -19.17
C LYS A 1147 -25.67 -83.15 -17.68
N SER A 1148 -25.11 -84.03 -16.86
CA SER A 1148 -24.93 -83.77 -15.43
C SER A 1148 -23.96 -82.63 -15.16
N LYS A 1149 -22.90 -82.47 -15.96
CA LYS A 1149 -21.96 -81.33 -15.88
C LYS A 1149 -22.58 -80.04 -16.42
N LEU A 1150 -23.42 -80.13 -17.44
CA LEU A 1150 -24.16 -79.00 -17.98
C LEU A 1150 -25.24 -78.53 -17.00
N ASP A 1151 -25.96 -79.44 -16.34
CA ASP A 1151 -26.94 -79.13 -15.29
C ASP A 1151 -26.25 -78.62 -14.01
N ALA A 1152 -25.05 -79.13 -13.67
CA ALA A 1152 -24.25 -78.58 -12.58
C ALA A 1152 -23.72 -77.18 -12.90
N SER A 1153 -23.29 -76.94 -14.15
CA SER A 1153 -22.83 -75.63 -14.61
C SER A 1153 -23.98 -74.63 -14.79
N LEU A 1154 -25.18 -75.09 -15.18
CA LEU A 1154 -26.40 -74.28 -15.20
C LEU A 1154 -26.88 -73.95 -13.79
N ASN A 1155 -26.80 -74.88 -12.85
CA ASN A 1155 -27.11 -74.60 -11.44
C ASN A 1155 -26.05 -73.71 -10.78
N GLU A 1156 -24.77 -73.84 -11.12
CA GLU A 1156 -23.70 -72.95 -10.65
C GLU A 1156 -23.82 -71.56 -11.30
N ALA A 1157 -24.22 -71.48 -12.56
CA ALA A 1157 -24.54 -70.23 -13.24
C ALA A 1157 -25.82 -69.59 -12.68
N ASP A 1158 -26.84 -70.36 -12.32
CA ASP A 1158 -28.06 -69.86 -11.68
C ASP A 1158 -27.83 -69.54 -10.19
N GLU A 1159 -26.96 -70.24 -9.47
CA GLU A 1159 -26.50 -69.85 -8.12
C GLU A 1159 -25.63 -68.60 -8.17
N LEU A 1160 -24.76 -68.45 -9.18
CA LEU A 1160 -24.04 -67.21 -9.44
C LEU A 1160 -24.99 -66.11 -9.92
N ARG A 1161 -26.07 -66.42 -10.64
CA ARG A 1161 -27.10 -65.45 -11.04
C ARG A 1161 -28.00 -65.07 -9.87
N ILE A 1162 -28.24 -65.97 -8.91
CA ILE A 1162 -28.95 -65.71 -7.66
C ILE A 1162 -28.05 -65.00 -6.64
N GLN A 1163 -26.75 -65.30 -6.59
CA GLN A 1163 -25.76 -64.54 -5.83
C GLN A 1163 -25.56 -63.16 -6.46
N MET A 1164 -25.48 -63.05 -7.79
CA MET A 1164 -25.45 -61.77 -8.50
C MET A 1164 -26.79 -61.05 -8.42
N SER A 1165 -27.93 -61.73 -8.27
CA SER A 1165 -29.23 -61.09 -8.04
C SER A 1165 -29.46 -60.72 -6.57
N ARG A 1166 -28.82 -61.41 -5.61
CA ARG A 1166 -28.78 -61.01 -4.20
C ARG A 1166 -27.75 -59.91 -3.96
N LYS A 1167 -26.63 -59.90 -4.71
CA LYS A 1167 -25.61 -58.85 -4.69
C LYS A 1167 -26.02 -57.61 -5.50
N ARG A 1168 -26.74 -57.77 -6.63
CA ARG A 1168 -27.35 -56.65 -7.40
C ARG A 1168 -28.69 -56.16 -6.85
N ARG A 1169 -29.36 -56.88 -5.93
CA ARG A 1169 -30.50 -56.32 -5.17
C ARG A 1169 -30.11 -55.67 -3.84
N CYS A 1170 -28.83 -55.66 -3.48
CA CYS A 1170 -28.36 -54.86 -2.35
C CYS A 1170 -27.59 -53.59 -2.77
N ASP A 1171 -27.03 -53.49 -3.98
CA ASP A 1171 -26.12 -52.37 -4.31
C ASP A 1171 -26.51 -51.47 -5.51
N GLU A 1172 -27.62 -51.69 -6.22
CA GLU A 1172 -27.92 -50.95 -7.48
C GLU A 1172 -29.20 -50.09 -7.51
N LYS A 1173 -29.75 -49.74 -6.34
CA LYS A 1173 -30.59 -48.53 -6.18
C LYS A 1173 -30.29 -47.92 -4.82
N THR A 1174 -29.35 -46.97 -4.78
CA THR A 1174 -29.11 -45.92 -3.75
C THR A 1174 -27.61 -45.68 -3.46
N ASN A 1175 -26.77 -45.47 -4.47
CA ASN A 1175 -25.37 -45.06 -4.23
C ASN A 1175 -24.90 -43.80 -4.98
N CYS A 1176 -25.81 -43.02 -5.57
CA CYS A 1176 -25.51 -41.65 -6.03
C CYS A 1176 -26.09 -40.56 -5.09
N PHE A 1177 -26.92 -40.94 -4.10
CA PHE A 1177 -27.52 -40.01 -3.13
C PHE A 1177 -27.17 -40.33 -1.66
N LYS A 1178 -26.35 -41.36 -1.39
CA LYS A 1178 -26.02 -41.76 -0.01
C LYS A 1178 -24.83 -41.00 0.59
N SER A 1179 -23.81 -40.63 -0.18
CA SER A 1179 -22.66 -39.91 0.39
C SER A 1179 -23.07 -38.54 0.92
N GLU A 1180 -23.92 -37.81 0.20
CA GLU A 1180 -24.39 -36.48 0.62
C GLU A 1180 -25.46 -36.57 1.72
N ALA A 1181 -26.41 -37.51 1.64
CA ALA A 1181 -27.39 -37.71 2.70
C ALA A 1181 -26.77 -38.24 4.00
N GLU A 1182 -25.74 -39.09 3.92
CA GLU A 1182 -24.98 -39.59 5.07
C GLU A 1182 -24.02 -38.54 5.62
N TYR A 1183 -23.42 -37.71 4.75
CA TYR A 1183 -22.67 -36.53 5.16
C TYR A 1183 -23.57 -35.52 5.87
N LEU A 1184 -24.72 -35.17 5.30
CA LEU A 1184 -25.71 -34.29 5.93
C LEU A 1184 -26.25 -34.87 7.23
N ARG A 1185 -26.50 -36.19 7.29
CA ARG A 1185 -26.88 -36.88 8.53
C ARG A 1185 -25.79 -36.74 9.60
N ASN A 1186 -24.51 -36.93 9.23
CA ASN A 1186 -23.38 -36.82 10.16
C ASN A 1186 -23.10 -35.37 10.59
N VAL A 1187 -23.26 -34.41 9.68
CA VAL A 1187 -23.18 -32.97 9.96
C VAL A 1187 -24.32 -32.54 10.87
N LEU A 1188 -25.56 -32.94 10.59
CA LEU A 1188 -26.72 -32.66 11.45
C LEU A 1188 -26.56 -33.31 12.83
N TYR A 1189 -26.08 -34.55 12.89
CA TYR A 1189 -25.82 -35.24 14.15
C TYR A 1189 -24.74 -34.52 14.98
N ARG A 1190 -23.61 -34.14 14.37
CA ARG A 1190 -22.56 -33.34 15.04
C ARG A 1190 -23.07 -31.97 15.46
N TYR A 1191 -23.82 -31.29 14.60
CA TYR A 1191 -24.38 -29.98 14.88
C TYR A 1191 -25.35 -30.03 16.05
N MET A 1192 -26.27 -31.00 16.07
CA MET A 1192 -27.21 -31.18 17.17
C MET A 1192 -26.52 -31.60 18.47
N THR A 1193 -25.47 -32.41 18.39
CA THR A 1193 -24.73 -32.84 19.59
C THR A 1193 -23.83 -31.72 20.14
N ASN A 1194 -23.31 -30.81 19.32
CA ASN A 1194 -22.31 -29.82 19.73
C ASN A 1194 -22.79 -28.36 19.84
N ARG A 1195 -23.96 -28.00 19.31
CA ARG A 1195 -24.47 -26.62 19.35
C ARG A 1195 -25.01 -26.23 20.74
N GLU A 1196 -24.95 -24.94 21.10
CA GLU A 1196 -25.34 -24.45 22.43
C GLU A 1196 -26.86 -24.44 22.75
N SER A 1197 -27.80 -24.20 21.81
CA SER A 1197 -29.25 -24.49 22.02
C SER A 1197 -30.12 -24.43 20.73
N LEU A 1198 -31.27 -25.10 20.75
CA LEU A 1198 -32.29 -25.12 19.66
C LEU A 1198 -33.61 -24.38 20.01
N GLY A 1199 -33.71 -23.70 21.16
CA GLY A 1199 -34.89 -22.95 21.60
C GLY A 1199 -35.89 -23.75 22.47
N LYS A 1200 -37.00 -23.13 22.89
CA LYS A 1200 -37.91 -23.64 23.95
C LYS A 1200 -38.60 -25.00 23.68
N GLU A 1201 -38.64 -25.48 22.43
CA GLU A 1201 -39.21 -26.78 22.03
C GLU A 1201 -38.16 -27.79 21.54
N SER A 1202 -36.90 -27.59 21.96
CA SER A 1202 -35.75 -28.22 21.33
C SER A 1202 -35.72 -29.75 21.37
N VAL A 1203 -36.28 -30.40 22.40
CA VAL A 1203 -36.29 -31.87 22.49
C VAL A 1203 -37.26 -32.52 21.50
N THR A 1204 -38.43 -31.89 21.27
CA THR A 1204 -39.41 -32.38 20.29
C THR A 1204 -38.89 -32.15 18.88
N LEU A 1205 -38.32 -30.97 18.62
CA LEU A 1205 -37.68 -30.66 17.36
C LEU A 1205 -36.47 -31.59 17.11
N ALA A 1206 -35.70 -31.93 18.15
CA ALA A 1206 -34.60 -32.88 18.05
C ALA A 1206 -35.05 -34.29 17.68
N ARG A 1207 -36.19 -34.77 18.22
CA ARG A 1207 -36.80 -36.04 17.80
C ARG A 1207 -37.27 -36.00 16.36
N VAL A 1208 -37.91 -34.91 15.94
CA VAL A 1208 -38.42 -34.76 14.56
C VAL A 1208 -37.25 -34.74 13.58
N ILE A 1209 -36.21 -33.94 13.85
CA ILE A 1209 -35.02 -33.85 13.01
C ILE A 1209 -34.29 -35.20 12.98
N GLY A 1210 -34.06 -35.83 14.13
CA GLY A 1210 -33.43 -37.15 14.19
C GLY A 1210 -34.23 -38.22 13.44
N THR A 1211 -35.56 -38.14 13.43
CA THR A 1211 -36.43 -39.11 12.74
C THR A 1211 -36.39 -38.88 11.24
N VAL A 1212 -36.44 -37.62 10.80
CA VAL A 1212 -36.36 -37.21 9.39
C VAL A 1212 -34.98 -37.53 8.81
N ALA A 1213 -33.92 -37.29 9.58
CA ALA A 1213 -32.54 -37.59 9.20
C ALA A 1213 -32.15 -39.07 9.40
N ARG A 1214 -33.06 -39.90 9.94
CA ARG A 1214 -32.85 -41.33 10.23
C ARG A 1214 -31.62 -41.61 11.09
N PHE A 1215 -31.49 -40.92 12.21
CA PHE A 1215 -30.51 -41.28 13.25
C PHE A 1215 -30.81 -42.68 13.76
N ASP A 1216 -29.76 -43.45 14.05
CA ASP A 1216 -29.95 -44.73 14.75
C ASP A 1216 -30.41 -44.48 16.20
N ASP A 1217 -30.96 -45.51 16.86
CA ASP A 1217 -31.54 -45.37 18.19
C ASP A 1217 -30.53 -44.86 19.24
N GLN A 1218 -29.24 -45.13 19.03
CA GLN A 1218 -28.16 -44.70 19.92
C GLN A 1218 -27.83 -43.21 19.70
N GLN A 1219 -27.73 -42.77 18.45
CA GLN A 1219 -27.56 -41.38 18.04
C GLN A 1219 -28.75 -40.52 18.46
N MET A 1220 -29.97 -41.00 18.24
CA MET A 1220 -31.21 -40.35 18.68
C MET A 1220 -31.22 -40.17 20.20
N SER A 1221 -30.88 -41.22 20.95
CA SER A 1221 -30.85 -41.16 22.42
C SER A 1221 -29.80 -40.18 22.94
N GLN A 1222 -28.62 -40.13 22.32
CA GLN A 1222 -27.57 -39.19 22.71
C GLN A 1222 -27.94 -37.74 22.41
N VAL A 1223 -28.55 -37.47 21.26
CA VAL A 1223 -29.01 -36.12 20.90
C VAL A 1223 -30.14 -35.67 21.83
N ILE A 1224 -31.12 -36.54 22.12
CA ILE A 1224 -32.19 -36.24 23.08
C ILE A 1224 -31.61 -35.99 24.48
N THR A 1225 -30.71 -36.84 24.96
CA THR A 1225 -30.11 -36.71 26.31
C THR A 1225 -29.29 -35.41 26.43
N SER A 1226 -28.54 -35.07 25.37
CA SER A 1226 -27.75 -33.83 25.34
C SER A 1226 -28.65 -32.59 25.34
N GLU A 1227 -29.77 -32.64 24.62
CA GLU A 1227 -30.71 -31.53 24.56
C GLU A 1227 -31.55 -31.41 25.85
N GLU A 1228 -31.95 -32.52 26.46
CA GLU A 1228 -32.61 -32.54 27.78
C GLU A 1228 -31.69 -31.99 28.89
N ALA A 1229 -30.39 -32.31 28.85
CA ALA A 1229 -29.40 -31.75 29.78
C ALA A 1229 -29.20 -30.24 29.59
N ARG A 1230 -29.21 -29.76 28.35
CA ARG A 1230 -29.16 -28.32 28.04
C ARG A 1230 -30.42 -27.59 28.46
N GLN A 1231 -31.60 -28.17 28.21
CA GLN A 1231 -32.86 -27.60 28.64
C GLN A 1231 -32.94 -27.53 30.17
N ALA A 1232 -32.41 -28.53 30.89
CA ALA A 1232 -32.29 -28.50 32.34
C ALA A 1232 -31.33 -27.39 32.82
N THR A 1233 -30.20 -27.19 32.13
CA THR A 1233 -29.24 -26.12 32.43
C THR A 1233 -29.82 -24.73 32.19
N TRP A 1234 -30.58 -24.56 31.10
CA TRP A 1234 -31.27 -23.32 30.78
C TRP A 1234 -32.40 -23.03 31.79
N ALA A 1235 -33.19 -24.03 32.17
CA ALA A 1235 -34.20 -23.90 33.22
C ALA A 1235 -33.58 -23.52 34.58
N ALA A 1236 -32.40 -24.06 34.91
CA ALA A 1236 -31.64 -23.70 36.11
C ALA A 1236 -31.08 -22.27 36.05
N ALA A 1237 -30.56 -21.84 34.89
CA ALA A 1237 -30.03 -20.48 34.69
C ALA A 1237 -31.13 -19.40 34.76
N VAL A 1238 -32.31 -19.68 34.20
CA VAL A 1238 -33.48 -18.78 34.27
C VAL A 1238 -34.07 -18.76 35.69
N SER A 1239 -34.04 -19.88 36.43
CA SER A 1239 -34.43 -19.89 37.84
C SER A 1239 -33.41 -19.16 38.75
N GLY A 1240 -32.13 -19.16 38.37
CA GLY A 1240 -31.06 -18.43 39.05
C GLY A 1240 -31.09 -16.91 38.85
N THR A 1241 -31.43 -16.43 37.65
CA THR A 1241 -31.55 -14.98 37.37
C THR A 1241 -32.79 -14.36 37.99
N VAL A 1242 -33.91 -15.11 38.08
CA VAL A 1242 -35.11 -14.68 38.84
C VAL A 1242 -34.81 -14.59 40.35
N SER A 1243 -33.94 -15.45 40.89
CA SER A 1243 -33.55 -15.39 42.31
C SER A 1243 -32.59 -14.24 42.62
N HIS A 1244 -31.79 -13.79 41.66
CA HIS A 1244 -30.86 -12.68 41.85
C HIS A 1244 -31.50 -11.29 41.65
N ALA A 1245 -32.60 -11.23 40.88
CA ALA A 1245 -33.40 -10.01 40.67
C ALA A 1245 -34.43 -9.73 41.78
N LEU A 1246 -34.77 -10.72 42.61
CA LEU A 1246 -35.65 -10.55 43.80
C LEU A 1246 -34.90 -10.10 45.07
N ALA A 1247 -33.59 -9.88 45.00
CA ALA A 1247 -32.73 -9.49 46.13
C ALA A 1247 -32.03 -8.11 45.94
N ARG A 1248 -32.47 -7.31 44.96
CA ARG A 1248 -32.18 -5.88 44.85
C ARG A 1248 -33.49 -5.11 44.68
#